data_AF-A0A3B3YXM0-F1
#
_entry.id   AF-A0A3B3YXM0-F1
#
_cell.length_a   1.000
_cell.length_b   1.000
_cell.length_c   1.000
_cell.angle_alpha   90.00
_cell.angle_beta   90.00
_cell.angle_gamma   90.00
#
_symmetry.space_group_name_H-M   'P 1'
#
loop_
_entity.id
_entity.type
_entity.pdbx_description
1 polymer ?
#
loop_
_entity_poly.entity_id
_entity_poly.type
_entity_poly.pdbx_seq_one_letter_code
_entity_poly.pdbx_strand_id
1 'polypeptide(L)'
;MLRLRQLSDRNVSVHFFQGEASRYIFLNKFRKFLQENASNRGHPTALCPPEYMVCFLHRLITAVRSSWDEGSRKSPSSLSSEDAYVPPQLFYNGKVDYFDLQRLGGLLSHLKKTLKDDLATKANIVIDPAEIQAASMDDLDEDEESGAAQRPFGAAAMGGALARPSWLSSPTLGRANRFLSTAAVSLMTPRRPLSQPEKVKVRTLAVEQRTEEDIEGSHGNDGLLLGRPQEEPDQPITDKSLLEIIDGIVMMYNLSVHQQLGKMVVVADEVHEYAVALKDTEEKIARCPTRRADILDELQKSQKVFSEKLNHLSRRLAWINATIYSKEKMLDVYWLLCVCIRTIEHADNTASLFAFTPEFYLNVAMNAYSALKNYFSPANSMDELPGYEETLTQLAAILAKHFADPRIVGTDIKDSLMQALASYVCYPQSLRAVERIPEEQRVAMMRNLLAPYEQRPWAQTNWILVRLWRGCGFGYRYTRLPHLLKTKPEDANLPSLQKPCPSLLLQRHMAELLSMDKDMAASFLNSVLNQLNWAFSEFIGMIQEIQQAAERPERNFVDTRQLKVCATCFDLSVSLLRVLEMTVTLVPEIFLDWTRPSAELLLRRLAQLLNQVLNRVTAEKNLFDRVVNLRLPGLESVDHYPILVAVTGILVRILVDGDKQGTSRAASVLLSDPCFQLHSIQHLLGEPAESAGPTAAGRPAAGPPGPSAVPPAPLAAGSASERKHFSLHAYTDYISLEEKQKVEEMLEFLTEESKQAAASTAPTSEEDLCPICYAHSISAVFRPCTHKSCKACINQHLMNNKDCFFCKATITGVEDYSKPS
;
A
#
# COMPACT_ATOMS: atom_id res chain seq x y z
N MET A 1 -15.09 17.34 -36.52
CA MET A 1 -16.45 17.03 -35.99
C MET A 1 -17.39 16.40 -37.03
N LEU A 2 -17.42 16.81 -38.30
CA LEU A 2 -18.24 16.17 -39.35
C LEU A 2 -17.76 14.77 -39.79
N ARG A 3 -16.57 14.32 -39.40
CA ARG A 3 -16.03 12.99 -39.75
C ARG A 3 -16.35 11.86 -38.77
N LEU A 4 -16.92 12.14 -37.59
CA LEU A 4 -17.28 11.10 -36.61
C LEU A 4 -18.60 10.37 -36.94
N ARG A 5 -19.43 10.92 -37.86
CA ARG A 5 -20.58 10.20 -38.43
C ARG A 5 -20.18 9.09 -39.42
N GLN A 6 -18.90 8.99 -39.78
CA GLN A 6 -18.41 8.05 -40.82
C GLN A 6 -18.07 6.64 -40.28
N LEU A 7 -18.46 6.29 -39.05
CA LEU A 7 -18.25 4.95 -38.49
C LEU A 7 -19.30 3.92 -38.94
N SER A 8 -20.45 4.39 -39.44
CA SER A 8 -21.61 3.56 -39.83
C SER A 8 -21.68 3.23 -41.33
N ASP A 9 -21.03 4.00 -42.21
CA ASP A 9 -21.15 3.84 -43.66
C ASP A 9 -19.96 3.10 -44.29
N ARG A 10 -20.21 1.89 -44.81
CA ARG A 10 -19.29 1.19 -45.74
C ARG A 10 -19.23 1.85 -47.13
N ASN A 11 -20.09 2.82 -47.45
CA ASN A 11 -20.30 3.29 -48.84
C ASN A 11 -20.41 4.82 -48.98
N VAL A 12 -19.40 5.59 -48.57
CA VAL A 12 -19.31 7.00 -49.01
C VAL A 12 -17.93 7.30 -49.58
N SER A 13 -17.81 7.10 -50.90
CA SER A 13 -16.70 7.58 -51.72
C SER A 13 -16.71 9.11 -51.77
N VAL A 14 -15.92 9.77 -50.93
CA VAL A 14 -15.55 11.17 -51.13
C VAL A 14 -14.23 11.19 -51.90
N HIS A 15 -14.29 11.71 -53.12
CA HIS A 15 -13.32 11.68 -54.21
C HIS A 15 -11.93 12.33 -53.96
N PHE A 16 -11.31 12.18 -52.79
CA PHE A 16 -9.96 12.73 -52.54
C PHE A 16 -8.92 11.83 -51.88
N PHE A 17 -9.22 10.57 -51.57
CA PHE A 17 -8.21 9.54 -51.30
C PHE A 17 -8.72 8.21 -51.86
N GLN A 18 -7.92 7.56 -52.72
CA GLN A 18 -8.25 6.25 -53.30
C GLN A 18 -8.31 5.17 -52.20
N GLY A 19 -9.44 4.47 -52.09
CA GLY A 19 -9.48 3.07 -51.68
C GLY A 19 -9.71 2.71 -50.20
N GLU A 20 -9.40 3.56 -49.22
CA GLU A 20 -9.54 3.17 -47.80
C GLU A 20 -10.88 3.57 -47.18
N ALA A 21 -11.58 2.64 -46.52
CA ALA A 21 -12.78 2.95 -45.76
C ALA A 21 -12.47 3.95 -44.63
N SER A 22 -13.38 4.91 -44.38
CA SER A 22 -13.24 5.99 -43.38
C SER A 22 -12.79 5.53 -41.99
N ARG A 23 -13.14 4.30 -41.61
CA ARG A 23 -12.79 3.67 -40.33
C ARG A 23 -11.29 3.44 -40.16
N TYR A 24 -10.59 2.94 -41.19
CA TYR A 24 -9.15 2.63 -41.10
C TYR A 24 -8.30 3.90 -41.11
N ILE A 25 -8.70 4.91 -41.88
CA ILE A 25 -8.07 6.24 -41.83
C ILE A 25 -8.17 6.82 -40.42
N PHE A 26 -9.33 6.68 -39.76
CA PHE A 26 -9.49 7.12 -38.37
C PHE A 26 -8.59 6.32 -37.44
N LEU A 27 -8.58 4.99 -37.54
CA LEU A 27 -7.79 4.09 -36.71
C LEU A 27 -6.28 4.42 -36.78
N ASN A 28 -5.72 4.55 -37.99
CA ASN A 28 -4.31 4.87 -38.19
C ASN A 28 -3.96 6.24 -37.57
N LYS A 29 -4.83 7.24 -37.73
CA LYS A 29 -4.65 8.54 -37.09
C LYS A 29 -4.77 8.47 -35.57
N PHE A 30 -5.68 7.66 -35.06
CA PHE A 30 -5.86 7.47 -33.62
C PHE A 30 -4.66 6.75 -32.99
N ARG A 31 -4.13 5.71 -33.64
CA ARG A 31 -2.89 5.04 -33.21
C ARG A 31 -1.69 5.97 -33.24
N LYS A 32 -1.53 6.80 -34.28
CA LYS A 32 -0.49 7.83 -34.33
C LYS A 32 -0.64 8.84 -33.18
N PHE A 33 -1.86 9.29 -32.91
CA PHE A 33 -2.15 10.16 -31.76
C PHE A 33 -1.73 9.50 -30.43
N LEU A 34 -2.03 8.21 -30.25
CA LEU A 34 -1.63 7.46 -29.05
C LEU A 34 -0.11 7.32 -28.94
N GLN A 35 0.59 7.06 -30.04
CA GLN A 35 2.06 6.99 -30.11
C GLN A 35 2.71 8.31 -29.66
N GLU A 36 2.23 9.43 -30.19
CA GLU A 36 2.69 10.78 -29.83
C GLU A 36 2.50 11.07 -28.34
N ASN A 37 1.42 10.58 -27.73
CA ASN A 37 1.14 10.76 -26.30
C ASN A 37 1.86 9.73 -25.40
N ALA A 38 2.26 8.57 -25.92
CA ALA A 38 2.98 7.54 -25.17
C ALA A 38 4.49 7.85 -25.03
N SER A 39 5.08 8.51 -26.03
CA SER A 39 6.55 8.59 -26.20
C SER A 39 7.27 9.54 -25.23
N ASN A 40 6.58 10.15 -24.26
CA ASN A 40 7.11 11.01 -23.17
C ASN A 40 8.14 12.12 -23.53
N ARG A 41 8.43 12.38 -24.82
CA ARG A 41 9.28 13.49 -25.27
C ARG A 41 8.47 14.80 -25.27
N GLY A 42 8.24 15.32 -24.07
CA GLY A 42 7.72 16.66 -23.81
C GLY A 42 6.20 16.73 -23.63
N HIS A 43 5.76 17.06 -22.40
CA HIS A 43 4.44 17.56 -22.01
C HIS A 43 3.35 17.61 -23.13
N PRO A 44 2.66 16.50 -23.44
CA PRO A 44 1.54 16.53 -24.40
C PRO A 44 0.32 17.26 -23.82
N THR A 45 0.19 17.27 -22.49
CA THR A 45 -0.87 17.96 -21.74
C THR A 45 -0.80 19.48 -21.83
N ALA A 46 0.24 20.06 -22.44
CA ALA A 46 0.33 21.49 -22.67
C ALA A 46 -0.47 21.98 -23.89
N LEU A 47 -0.82 21.09 -24.85
CA LEU A 47 -1.37 21.52 -26.15
C LEU A 47 -2.89 21.33 -26.30
N CYS A 48 -3.54 20.51 -25.47
CA CYS A 48 -4.98 20.31 -25.50
C CYS A 48 -5.59 20.57 -24.12
N PRO A 49 -6.61 21.44 -23.97
CA PRO A 49 -7.20 21.68 -22.67
C PRO A 49 -7.77 20.36 -22.08
N PRO A 50 -7.58 20.10 -20.78
CA PRO A 50 -7.95 18.85 -20.10
C PRO A 50 -9.33 18.31 -20.47
N GLU A 51 -10.29 19.22 -20.59
CA GLU A 51 -11.69 18.96 -20.85
C GLU A 51 -11.93 18.30 -22.21
N TYR A 52 -11.10 18.62 -23.22
CA TYR A 52 -11.26 18.09 -24.57
C TYR A 52 -10.92 16.60 -24.65
N MET A 53 -9.88 16.16 -23.94
CA MET A 53 -9.48 14.75 -23.91
C MET A 53 -10.56 13.87 -23.27
N VAL A 54 -11.12 14.33 -22.16
CA VAL A 54 -12.23 13.65 -21.46
C VAL A 54 -13.47 13.61 -22.36
N CYS A 55 -13.86 14.74 -22.95
CA CYS A 55 -15.00 14.79 -23.87
C CYS A 55 -14.79 13.91 -25.12
N PHE A 56 -13.57 13.85 -25.65
CA PHE A 56 -13.23 13.01 -26.79
C PHE A 56 -13.37 11.52 -26.45
N LEU A 57 -12.87 11.09 -25.28
CA LEU A 57 -13.04 9.73 -24.77
C LEU A 57 -14.53 9.35 -24.73
N HIS A 58 -15.36 10.13 -24.07
CA HIS A 58 -16.79 9.82 -23.94
C HIS A 58 -17.49 9.71 -25.29
N ARG A 59 -17.20 10.62 -26.21
CA ARG A 59 -17.76 10.57 -27.58
C ARG A 59 -17.29 9.35 -28.35
N LEU A 60 -16.03 8.94 -28.16
CA LEU A 60 -15.47 7.76 -28.80
C LEU A 60 -16.13 6.49 -28.25
N ILE A 61 -16.33 6.39 -26.93
CA ILE A 61 -17.09 5.31 -26.28
C ILE A 61 -18.51 5.22 -26.86
N THR A 62 -19.24 6.35 -26.92
CA THR A 62 -20.59 6.37 -27.51
C THR A 62 -20.58 5.88 -28.97
N ALA A 63 -19.63 6.35 -29.77
CA ALA A 63 -19.56 6.00 -31.19
C ALA A 63 -19.20 4.52 -31.41
N VAL A 64 -18.28 3.97 -30.61
CA VAL A 64 -17.91 2.55 -30.66
C VAL A 64 -19.08 1.68 -30.23
N ARG A 65 -19.74 1.97 -29.10
CA ARG A 65 -20.90 1.19 -28.63
C ARG A 65 -22.03 1.20 -29.64
N SER A 66 -22.36 2.37 -30.21
CA SER A 66 -23.35 2.49 -31.27
C SER A 66 -23.01 1.65 -32.50
N SER A 67 -21.75 1.67 -32.94
CA SER A 67 -21.30 0.89 -34.11
C SER A 67 -21.28 -0.62 -33.82
N TRP A 68 -20.89 -0.99 -32.61
CA TRP A 68 -20.86 -2.37 -32.12
C TRP A 68 -22.26 -2.97 -32.06
N ASP A 69 -23.21 -2.27 -31.42
CA ASP A 69 -24.58 -2.74 -31.28
C ASP A 69 -25.32 -2.77 -32.63
N GLU A 70 -24.99 -1.86 -33.56
CA GLU A 70 -25.49 -1.93 -34.93
C GLU A 70 -24.99 -3.18 -35.65
N GLY A 71 -23.72 -3.55 -35.44
CA GLY A 71 -23.14 -4.81 -35.90
C GLY A 71 -23.84 -6.03 -35.30
N SER A 72 -24.04 -6.06 -33.98
CA SER A 72 -24.69 -7.18 -33.29
C SER A 72 -26.15 -7.38 -33.66
N ARG A 73 -26.86 -6.33 -34.08
CA ARG A 73 -28.20 -6.48 -34.69
C ARG A 73 -28.18 -7.17 -36.05
N LYS A 74 -27.08 -7.01 -36.81
CA LYS A 74 -26.89 -7.65 -38.13
C LYS A 74 -26.40 -9.09 -37.99
N SER A 75 -25.66 -9.41 -36.93
CA SER A 75 -25.19 -10.76 -36.59
C SER A 75 -25.62 -11.16 -35.17
N PRO A 76 -26.77 -11.83 -34.97
CA PRO A 76 -27.29 -12.16 -33.63
C PRO A 76 -26.37 -13.06 -32.79
N SER A 77 -25.39 -13.71 -33.41
CA SER A 77 -24.38 -14.52 -32.74
C SER A 77 -23.24 -13.71 -32.13
N SER A 78 -23.15 -12.40 -32.37
CA SER A 78 -22.06 -11.57 -31.84
C SER A 78 -22.40 -10.96 -30.47
N LEU A 79 -21.35 -10.67 -29.69
CA LEU A 79 -21.50 -10.16 -28.33
C LEU A 79 -22.14 -8.77 -28.31
N SER A 80 -22.88 -8.47 -27.25
CA SER A 80 -23.38 -7.11 -26.99
C SER A 80 -22.23 -6.18 -26.63
N SER A 81 -22.37 -4.88 -26.89
CA SER A 81 -21.39 -3.90 -26.40
C SER A 81 -21.30 -3.87 -24.87
N GLU A 82 -22.36 -4.28 -24.16
CA GLU A 82 -22.35 -4.42 -22.69
C GLU A 82 -21.38 -5.50 -22.23
N ASP A 83 -21.14 -6.52 -23.06
CA ASP A 83 -20.25 -7.67 -22.80
C ASP A 83 -18.87 -7.52 -23.48
N ALA A 84 -18.54 -6.32 -23.94
CA ALA A 84 -17.29 -6.07 -24.66
C ALA A 84 -16.06 -6.35 -23.80
N TYR A 85 -15.02 -6.88 -24.45
CA TYR A 85 -13.67 -7.10 -23.92
C TYR A 85 -12.65 -7.07 -25.07
N VAL A 86 -11.37 -6.91 -24.75
CA VAL A 86 -10.27 -7.00 -25.72
C VAL A 86 -9.64 -8.40 -25.63
N PRO A 87 -9.64 -9.20 -26.71
CA PRO A 87 -9.12 -10.56 -26.66
C PRO A 87 -7.60 -10.62 -26.44
N PRO A 88 -7.08 -11.59 -25.66
CA PRO A 88 -5.66 -11.70 -25.34
C PRO A 88 -4.75 -11.89 -26.56
N GLN A 89 -5.29 -12.38 -27.68
CA GLN A 89 -4.60 -12.54 -28.97
C GLN A 89 -3.86 -11.27 -29.39
N LEU A 90 -4.46 -10.10 -29.16
CA LEU A 90 -3.88 -8.80 -29.54
C LEU A 90 -2.55 -8.52 -28.81
N PHE A 91 -2.32 -9.14 -27.65
CA PHE A 91 -1.19 -8.81 -26.79
C PHE A 91 0.11 -9.49 -27.19
N TYR A 92 0.03 -10.63 -27.91
CA TYR A 92 1.20 -11.44 -28.26
C TYR A 92 1.32 -11.76 -29.76
N ASN A 93 0.29 -11.51 -30.58
CA ASN A 93 0.37 -11.78 -32.02
C ASN A 93 1.16 -10.70 -32.80
N GLY A 94 1.59 -9.61 -32.17
CA GLY A 94 2.43 -8.59 -32.81
C GLY A 94 1.72 -7.74 -33.88
N LYS A 95 0.42 -7.90 -34.09
CA LYS A 95 -0.34 -7.07 -35.04
C LYS A 95 -0.64 -5.67 -34.51
N VAL A 96 -0.61 -5.47 -33.19
CA VAL A 96 -0.79 -4.18 -32.53
C VAL A 96 0.53 -3.73 -31.90
N ASP A 97 0.93 -2.50 -32.22
CA ASP A 97 2.06 -1.83 -31.58
C ASP A 97 1.60 -1.07 -30.33
N TYR A 98 2.36 -1.22 -29.26
CA TYR A 98 2.10 -0.63 -27.96
C TYR A 98 3.22 0.32 -27.51
N PHE A 99 4.10 0.74 -28.44
CA PHE A 99 5.05 1.84 -28.25
C PHE A 99 5.96 1.66 -27.01
N ASP A 100 6.51 0.46 -26.85
CA ASP A 100 7.37 0.06 -25.73
C ASP A 100 6.73 0.11 -24.33
N LEU A 101 5.41 0.26 -24.24
CA LEU A 101 4.69 0.12 -22.97
C LEU A 101 4.92 -1.26 -22.35
N GLN A 102 5.20 -1.29 -21.05
CA GLN A 102 5.53 -2.52 -20.33
C GLN A 102 4.38 -3.54 -20.35
N ARG A 103 4.78 -4.82 -20.32
CA ARG A 103 3.86 -5.95 -20.11
C ARG A 103 3.95 -6.39 -18.66
N LEU A 104 2.94 -7.15 -18.23
CA LEU A 104 2.94 -7.74 -16.89
C LEU A 104 4.22 -8.53 -16.61
N GLY A 105 4.68 -9.34 -17.56
CA GLY A 105 5.93 -10.10 -17.43
C GLY A 105 7.21 -9.34 -17.79
N GLY A 106 7.15 -8.01 -17.97
CA GLY A 106 8.28 -7.16 -18.29
C GLY A 106 8.37 -6.79 -19.78
N LEU A 107 9.59 -6.78 -20.32
CA LEU A 107 9.85 -6.36 -21.71
C LEU A 107 9.29 -7.37 -22.72
N LEU A 108 8.62 -6.87 -23.77
CA LEU A 108 8.04 -7.72 -24.82
C LEU A 108 9.09 -8.62 -25.49
N SER A 109 10.29 -8.09 -25.75
CA SER A 109 11.41 -8.86 -26.33
C SER A 109 11.85 -10.02 -25.44
N HIS A 110 11.89 -9.80 -24.13
CA HIS A 110 12.19 -10.84 -23.14
C HIS A 110 11.12 -11.93 -23.16
N LEU A 111 9.84 -11.55 -23.14
CA LEU A 111 8.72 -12.49 -23.16
C LEU A 111 8.67 -13.32 -24.43
N LYS A 112 8.91 -12.69 -25.59
CA LYS A 112 9.05 -13.38 -26.87
C LYS A 112 10.15 -14.45 -26.82
N LYS A 113 11.26 -14.19 -26.12
CA LYS A 113 12.37 -15.15 -25.99
C LYS A 113 12.08 -16.26 -24.98
N THR A 114 11.50 -15.95 -23.83
CA THR A 114 11.30 -16.90 -22.72
C THR A 114 10.04 -17.76 -22.89
N LEU A 115 8.98 -17.22 -23.48
CA LEU A 115 7.67 -17.89 -23.65
C LEU A 115 7.39 -18.32 -25.09
N LYS A 116 8.41 -18.40 -25.96
CA LYS A 116 8.26 -18.82 -27.37
C LYS A 116 7.59 -20.20 -27.54
N ASP A 117 7.94 -21.14 -26.66
CA ASP A 117 7.43 -22.51 -26.74
C ASP A 117 5.96 -22.57 -26.27
N ASP A 118 5.62 -21.75 -25.28
CA ASP A 118 4.24 -21.55 -24.83
C ASP A 118 3.38 -20.87 -25.92
N LEU A 119 3.90 -19.88 -26.62
CA LEU A 119 3.21 -19.26 -27.77
C LEU A 119 2.98 -20.26 -28.90
N ALA A 120 3.97 -21.11 -29.19
CA ALA A 120 3.87 -22.10 -30.24
C ALA A 120 2.90 -23.25 -29.90
N THR A 121 2.75 -23.58 -28.61
CA THR A 121 1.89 -24.68 -28.15
C THR A 121 0.47 -24.24 -27.82
N LYS A 122 0.30 -23.08 -27.18
CA LYS A 122 -1.01 -22.59 -26.72
C LYS A 122 -1.71 -21.73 -27.76
N ALA A 123 -0.97 -20.95 -28.54
CA ALA A 123 -1.51 -19.99 -29.51
C ALA A 123 -1.16 -20.32 -30.97
N ASN A 124 -0.44 -21.42 -31.25
CA ASN A 124 0.05 -21.78 -32.60
C ASN A 124 0.87 -20.66 -33.30
N ILE A 125 1.49 -19.76 -32.54
CA ILE A 125 2.31 -18.66 -33.05
C ILE A 125 3.79 -19.03 -32.95
N VAL A 126 4.52 -18.88 -34.05
CA VAL A 126 5.97 -19.00 -34.10
C VAL A 126 6.58 -17.64 -34.41
N ILE A 127 7.48 -17.20 -33.52
CA ILE A 127 8.18 -15.93 -33.67
C ILE A 127 9.30 -16.09 -34.69
N ASP A 128 9.44 -15.12 -35.58
CA ASP A 128 10.56 -15.07 -36.52
C ASP A 128 11.91 -15.01 -35.77
N PRO A 129 12.86 -15.92 -36.04
CA PRO A 129 14.21 -15.87 -35.46
C PRO A 129 14.90 -14.50 -35.57
N ALA A 130 14.60 -13.71 -36.61
CA ALA A 130 15.17 -12.37 -36.78
C ALA A 130 14.73 -11.38 -35.68
N GLU A 131 13.51 -11.50 -35.16
CA GLU A 131 13.03 -10.64 -34.05
C GLU A 131 13.65 -11.01 -32.70
N ILE A 132 14.12 -12.25 -32.57
CA ILE A 132 14.78 -12.73 -31.35
C ILE A 132 16.24 -12.25 -31.33
N GLN A 133 16.87 -12.09 -32.51
CA GLN A 133 18.25 -11.65 -32.67
C GLN A 133 18.40 -10.12 -32.61
N ALA A 134 17.47 -9.35 -33.19
CA ALA A 134 17.50 -7.88 -33.17
C ALA A 134 17.38 -7.24 -31.76
N ALA A 135 17.16 -8.05 -30.72
CA ALA A 135 17.08 -7.61 -29.33
C ALA A 135 18.38 -7.82 -28.52
N SER A 136 19.50 -8.24 -29.15
CA SER A 136 20.81 -8.27 -28.46
C SER A 136 21.47 -6.89 -28.48
N MET A 137 21.98 -6.47 -27.32
CA MET A 137 22.65 -5.19 -27.06
C MET A 137 23.91 -4.88 -27.91
N ASP A 138 24.29 -5.72 -28.86
CA ASP A 138 25.58 -5.63 -29.57
C ASP A 138 25.56 -4.74 -30.84
N ASP A 139 24.41 -4.26 -31.31
CA ASP A 139 24.29 -3.49 -32.57
C ASP A 139 24.08 -1.96 -32.37
N LEU A 140 24.76 -1.35 -31.38
CA LEU A 140 24.70 0.12 -31.17
C LEU A 140 25.99 0.88 -31.53
N ASP A 141 26.98 0.24 -32.16
CA ASP A 141 28.25 0.88 -32.51
C ASP A 141 28.60 0.74 -34.00
N GLU A 142 27.70 1.09 -34.93
CA GLU A 142 28.08 1.29 -36.34
C GLU A 142 26.92 1.95 -37.13
N ASP A 143 26.67 3.24 -36.92
CA ASP A 143 26.02 4.13 -37.93
C ASP A 143 26.08 5.61 -37.46
N GLU A 144 27.28 6.15 -37.28
CA GLU A 144 27.53 7.58 -37.44
C GLU A 144 28.48 7.77 -38.62
N GLU A 145 27.98 8.26 -39.76
CA GLU A 145 28.58 9.34 -40.55
C GLU A 145 27.79 9.59 -41.85
N SER A 146 27.08 10.72 -41.94
CA SER A 146 27.18 11.66 -43.08
C SER A 146 26.15 12.79 -42.97
N GLY A 147 26.62 13.97 -42.55
CA GLY A 147 25.79 15.17 -42.49
C GLY A 147 26.52 16.37 -41.89
N ALA A 148 27.61 16.79 -42.52
CA ALA A 148 28.37 17.98 -42.13
C ALA A 148 27.53 19.26 -42.19
N ALA A 149 27.37 19.94 -41.05
CA ALA A 149 27.13 21.39 -41.01
C ALA A 149 27.73 21.96 -39.71
N GLN A 150 28.77 22.76 -39.91
CA GLN A 150 29.63 23.41 -38.92
C GLN A 150 28.86 24.28 -37.91
N ARG A 151 29.22 24.20 -36.62
CA ARG A 151 29.11 25.32 -35.68
C ARG A 151 30.44 25.51 -34.94
N PRO A 152 30.90 26.76 -34.72
CA PRO A 152 32.17 27.02 -34.06
C PRO A 152 32.08 26.87 -32.54
N PHE A 153 33.16 26.31 -31.99
CA PHE A 153 33.53 26.32 -30.57
C PHE A 153 34.02 27.70 -30.10
N GLY A 154 33.83 27.97 -28.80
CA GLY A 154 34.45 29.05 -28.03
C GLY A 154 33.57 29.42 -26.83
N ALA A 155 33.66 28.69 -25.70
CA ALA A 155 34.51 29.02 -24.52
C ALA A 155 33.89 30.14 -23.66
N ALA A 156 33.80 30.13 -22.32
CA ALA A 156 34.25 29.26 -21.24
C ALA A 156 33.38 29.65 -20.00
N ALA A 157 32.91 28.69 -19.19
CA ALA A 157 33.46 28.29 -17.90
C ALA A 157 33.33 29.30 -16.73
N MET A 158 32.57 28.87 -15.71
CA MET A 158 32.75 29.01 -14.24
C MET A 158 31.43 28.55 -13.60
N GLY A 159 31.30 27.56 -12.71
CA GLY A 159 32.20 26.74 -11.92
C GLY A 159 31.43 26.34 -10.64
N GLY A 160 31.42 25.06 -10.26
CA GLY A 160 30.84 24.60 -8.99
C GLY A 160 30.44 23.12 -8.95
N ALA A 161 31.39 22.26 -8.62
CA ALA A 161 31.29 20.80 -8.51
C ALA A 161 30.97 20.32 -7.09
N LEU A 162 30.31 19.16 -6.96
CA LEU A 162 30.49 18.13 -5.91
C LEU A 162 30.08 16.77 -6.52
N ALA A 163 31.00 15.91 -6.96
CA ALA A 163 31.91 15.04 -6.18
C ALA A 163 31.16 13.93 -5.39
N ARG A 164 31.13 12.75 -6.03
CA ARG A 164 30.85 11.43 -5.45
C ARG A 164 32.20 10.76 -5.16
N PRO A 165 32.38 9.97 -4.09
CA PRO A 165 33.49 9.01 -4.03
C PRO A 165 33.00 7.57 -4.23
N SER A 166 33.64 6.87 -5.17
CA SER A 166 33.81 5.41 -5.22
C SER A 166 35.14 5.04 -4.57
N TRP A 167 35.33 3.79 -4.08
CA TRP A 167 36.49 2.86 -4.19
C TRP A 167 36.10 1.62 -3.33
N LEU A 168 35.75 0.43 -3.88
CA LEU A 168 36.58 -0.72 -4.35
C LEU A 168 37.35 -1.43 -3.18
N SER A 169 37.35 -2.76 -2.96
CA SER A 169 37.56 -3.89 -3.91
C SER A 169 37.24 -5.30 -3.31
N SER A 170 36.67 -6.19 -4.15
CA SER A 170 37.01 -7.61 -4.57
C SER A 170 38.03 -8.51 -3.80
N PRO A 171 38.15 -9.86 -4.03
CA PRO A 171 38.02 -10.57 -5.33
C PRO A 171 37.46 -12.03 -5.35
N THR A 172 37.49 -12.59 -6.57
CA THR A 172 36.92 -13.78 -7.22
C THR A 172 37.62 -15.14 -7.03
N LEU A 173 36.89 -16.24 -7.31
CA LEU A 173 37.34 -17.55 -7.86
C LEU A 173 36.07 -18.39 -8.15
N GLY A 174 35.86 -19.13 -9.24
CA GLY A 174 36.67 -19.45 -10.41
C GLY A 174 35.80 -20.17 -11.47
N ARG A 175 36.13 -19.91 -12.73
CA ARG A 175 35.54 -20.43 -13.97
C ARG A 175 36.13 -21.81 -14.28
N ALA A 176 35.33 -22.74 -14.81
CA ALA A 176 35.83 -23.86 -15.60
C ALA A 176 35.00 -23.99 -16.89
N ASN A 177 35.66 -23.67 -18.00
CA ASN A 177 35.26 -23.87 -19.39
C ASN A 177 35.20 -25.37 -19.74
N ARG A 178 34.39 -25.77 -20.74
CA ARG A 178 34.84 -25.96 -22.14
C ARG A 178 33.76 -26.61 -23.03
N PHE A 179 33.48 -25.89 -24.12
CA PHE A 179 33.19 -26.32 -25.49
C PHE A 179 33.25 -27.83 -25.82
N LEU A 180 32.27 -28.29 -26.60
CA LEU A 180 32.48 -28.85 -27.95
C LEU A 180 31.18 -28.78 -28.76
N SER A 181 31.19 -27.99 -29.84
CA SER A 181 30.27 -28.13 -30.97
C SER A 181 30.77 -29.26 -31.86
N THR A 182 29.94 -30.22 -32.28
CA THR A 182 29.94 -30.72 -33.68
C THR A 182 28.66 -31.50 -33.98
N ALA A 183 28.20 -31.30 -35.21
CA ALA A 183 27.01 -31.82 -35.83
C ALA A 183 27.04 -33.34 -36.14
N ALA A 184 25.87 -33.79 -36.63
CA ALA A 184 25.61 -35.00 -37.40
C ALA A 184 25.32 -36.29 -36.62
N VAL A 185 24.03 -36.63 -36.50
CA VAL A 185 23.46 -37.83 -37.15
C VAL A 185 22.01 -37.53 -37.51
N SER A 186 21.73 -37.39 -38.81
CA SER A 186 20.40 -37.60 -39.38
C SER A 186 20.11 -39.08 -39.48
N LEU A 187 18.82 -39.40 -39.57
CA LEU A 187 18.18 -40.69 -39.90
C LEU A 187 17.79 -41.54 -38.70
N MET A 188 16.55 -41.32 -38.20
CA MET A 188 15.51 -42.35 -38.19
C MET A 188 14.14 -41.66 -38.13
N THR A 189 13.34 -41.88 -39.15
CA THR A 189 11.93 -41.47 -39.26
C THR A 189 11.04 -42.44 -38.47
N PRO A 190 10.21 -41.97 -37.53
CA PRO A 190 8.96 -42.63 -37.17
C PRO A 190 7.79 -41.98 -37.91
N ARG A 191 6.83 -42.83 -38.25
CA ARG A 191 5.63 -42.59 -39.05
C ARG A 191 4.80 -41.37 -38.59
N ARG A 192 4.21 -40.69 -39.59
CA ARG A 192 3.20 -39.62 -39.46
C ARG A 192 2.18 -39.88 -38.35
N PRO A 193 2.08 -39.00 -37.34
CA PRO A 193 0.83 -38.71 -36.67
C PRO A 193 -0.03 -37.80 -37.56
N LEU A 194 -1.35 -37.89 -37.39
CA LEU A 194 -2.35 -37.06 -38.06
C LEU A 194 -2.02 -35.56 -37.96
N SER A 195 -2.32 -34.82 -39.03
CA SER A 195 -2.04 -33.39 -39.25
C SER A 195 -2.08 -32.54 -37.99
N GLN A 196 -0.91 -32.10 -37.52
CA GLN A 196 -0.82 -30.96 -36.59
C GLN A 196 -1.29 -29.69 -37.32
N PRO A 197 -2.01 -28.79 -36.66
CA PRO A 197 -2.34 -27.48 -37.24
C PRO A 197 -1.05 -26.77 -37.67
N GLU A 198 -1.06 -26.20 -38.87
CA GLU A 198 0.10 -25.50 -39.44
C GLU A 198 0.46 -24.30 -38.55
N LYS A 199 1.68 -24.29 -38.01
CA LYS A 199 2.15 -23.22 -37.13
C LYS A 199 2.32 -21.92 -37.92
N VAL A 200 1.74 -20.82 -37.42
CA VAL A 200 1.74 -19.55 -38.14
C VAL A 200 2.92 -18.69 -37.71
N LYS A 201 3.74 -18.27 -38.67
CA LYS A 201 4.83 -17.32 -38.42
C LYS A 201 4.28 -15.90 -38.36
N VAL A 202 4.63 -15.15 -37.31
CA VAL A 202 4.15 -13.78 -37.15
C VAL A 202 5.28 -12.79 -36.90
N ARG A 203 5.15 -11.60 -37.48
CA ARG A 203 6.07 -10.47 -37.37
C ARG A 203 5.34 -9.26 -36.79
N THR A 204 6.02 -8.48 -35.96
CA THR A 204 5.52 -7.20 -35.46
C THR A 204 5.42 -6.19 -36.61
N LEU A 205 4.24 -5.59 -36.77
CA LEU A 205 3.96 -4.60 -37.82
C LEU A 205 3.93 -3.19 -37.23
N ALA A 206 4.71 -2.27 -37.84
CA ALA A 206 4.61 -0.85 -37.51
C ALA A 206 3.26 -0.28 -38.00
N VAL A 207 2.75 0.75 -37.32
CA VAL A 207 1.45 1.39 -37.65
C VAL A 207 1.36 1.79 -39.12
N GLU A 208 2.44 2.29 -39.71
CA GLU A 208 2.50 2.76 -41.11
C GLU A 208 2.49 1.63 -42.15
N GLN A 209 2.68 0.38 -41.72
CA GLN A 209 2.81 -0.79 -42.60
C GLN A 209 1.55 -1.68 -42.60
N ARG A 210 0.52 -1.35 -41.81
CA ARG A 210 -0.67 -2.20 -41.62
C ARG A 210 -1.75 -1.93 -42.66
N THR A 211 -2.23 -3.00 -43.29
CA THR A 211 -3.32 -2.97 -44.29
C THR A 211 -4.67 -3.37 -43.67
N GLU A 212 -5.78 -3.12 -44.36
CA GLU A 212 -7.12 -3.60 -43.94
C GLU A 212 -7.14 -5.12 -43.71
N GLU A 213 -6.47 -5.89 -44.56
CA GLU A 213 -6.37 -7.35 -44.43
C GLU A 213 -5.61 -7.78 -43.17
N ASP A 214 -4.61 -7.00 -42.73
CA ASP A 214 -3.92 -7.26 -41.45
C ASP A 214 -4.83 -7.07 -40.23
N ILE A 215 -5.86 -6.23 -40.36
CA ILE A 215 -6.79 -5.92 -39.28
C ILE A 215 -7.95 -6.92 -39.27
N GLU A 216 -8.71 -6.95 -40.36
CA GLU A 216 -9.95 -7.72 -40.45
C GLU A 216 -9.70 -9.20 -40.82
N GLY A 217 -8.60 -9.52 -41.52
CA GLY A 217 -8.33 -10.87 -41.99
C GLY A 217 -9.40 -11.43 -42.94
N SER A 218 -9.24 -12.69 -43.35
CA SER A 218 -10.20 -13.38 -44.24
C SER A 218 -11.23 -14.22 -43.46
N HIS A 219 -10.81 -14.83 -42.35
CA HIS A 219 -11.68 -15.61 -41.47
C HIS A 219 -11.69 -15.08 -40.03
N GLY A 220 -12.64 -15.55 -39.21
CA GLY A 220 -12.89 -15.05 -37.84
C GLY A 220 -11.65 -14.99 -36.96
N ASN A 221 -10.77 -16.01 -37.03
CA ASN A 221 -9.54 -16.12 -36.25
C ASN A 221 -8.27 -15.61 -36.98
N ASP A 222 -8.41 -14.90 -38.11
CA ASP A 222 -7.28 -14.27 -38.82
C ASP A 222 -7.11 -12.79 -38.42
N GLY A 223 -6.22 -12.03 -39.07
CA GLY A 223 -6.03 -10.60 -38.80
C GLY A 223 -5.61 -10.34 -37.34
N LEU A 224 -6.32 -9.44 -36.65
CA LEU A 224 -6.05 -9.12 -35.23
C LEU A 224 -6.32 -10.26 -34.25
N LEU A 225 -7.12 -11.26 -34.62
CA LEU A 225 -7.48 -12.37 -33.72
C LEU A 225 -6.68 -13.64 -34.00
N LEU A 226 -5.57 -13.51 -34.73
CA LEU A 226 -4.65 -14.60 -34.98
C LEU A 226 -4.06 -15.14 -33.67
N GLY A 227 -4.03 -16.47 -33.58
CA GLY A 227 -3.42 -17.22 -32.48
C GLY A 227 -4.33 -17.42 -31.27
N ARG A 228 -5.61 -17.71 -31.51
CA ARG A 228 -6.59 -17.99 -30.45
C ARG A 228 -6.14 -19.16 -29.55
N PRO A 229 -6.07 -18.95 -28.22
CA PRO A 229 -5.78 -20.02 -27.26
C PRO A 229 -6.99 -20.93 -27.04
N GLN A 230 -6.81 -22.08 -26.41
CA GLN A 230 -7.89 -23.07 -26.24
C GLN A 230 -9.00 -22.58 -25.30
N GLU A 231 -8.63 -21.74 -24.34
CA GLU A 231 -9.51 -21.18 -23.33
C GLU A 231 -10.40 -20.05 -23.86
N GLU A 232 -10.04 -19.43 -24.99
CA GLU A 232 -10.83 -18.35 -25.60
C GLU A 232 -11.98 -18.90 -26.45
N PRO A 233 -13.20 -18.33 -26.33
CA PRO A 233 -14.37 -18.80 -27.07
C PRO A 233 -14.23 -18.60 -28.59
N ASP A 234 -14.92 -19.46 -29.37
CA ASP A 234 -15.01 -19.33 -30.85
C ASP A 234 -16.11 -18.35 -31.31
N GLN A 235 -16.75 -17.65 -30.38
CA GLN A 235 -17.85 -16.77 -30.71
C GLN A 235 -17.33 -15.50 -31.37
N PRO A 236 -17.93 -15.04 -32.49
CA PRO A 236 -17.56 -13.76 -33.08
C PRO A 236 -17.87 -12.62 -32.11
N ILE A 237 -16.90 -11.76 -31.84
CA ILE A 237 -17.07 -10.68 -30.87
C ILE A 237 -17.66 -9.44 -31.54
N THR A 238 -16.94 -8.87 -32.50
CA THR A 238 -17.31 -7.72 -33.32
C THR A 238 -16.33 -7.57 -34.49
N ASP A 239 -16.46 -6.50 -35.27
CA ASP A 239 -15.45 -6.09 -36.27
C ASP A 239 -14.09 -5.84 -35.59
N LYS A 240 -13.00 -6.38 -36.15
CA LYS A 240 -11.68 -6.36 -35.50
C LYS A 240 -11.15 -4.93 -35.36
N SER A 241 -11.48 -4.06 -36.30
CA SER A 241 -11.23 -2.62 -36.20
C SER A 241 -11.86 -1.96 -34.96
N LEU A 242 -13.04 -2.42 -34.50
CA LEU A 242 -13.65 -1.89 -33.28
C LEU A 242 -12.93 -2.37 -32.01
N LEU A 243 -12.45 -3.62 -31.98
CA LEU A 243 -11.62 -4.14 -30.88
C LEU A 243 -10.36 -3.30 -30.69
N GLU A 244 -9.72 -2.92 -31.80
CA GLU A 244 -8.53 -2.10 -31.75
C GLU A 244 -8.82 -0.66 -31.27
N ILE A 245 -9.98 -0.10 -31.62
CA ILE A 245 -10.40 1.20 -31.08
C ILE A 245 -10.65 1.08 -29.56
N ILE A 246 -11.26 0.00 -29.07
CA ILE A 246 -11.46 -0.22 -27.62
C ILE A 246 -10.10 -0.31 -26.91
N ASP A 247 -9.15 -1.08 -27.43
CA ASP A 247 -7.78 -1.13 -26.88
C ASP A 247 -7.15 0.27 -26.81
N GLY A 248 -7.32 1.06 -27.87
CA GLY A 248 -6.88 2.46 -27.89
C GLY A 248 -7.63 3.38 -26.92
N ILE A 249 -8.92 3.16 -26.65
CA ILE A 249 -9.69 3.88 -25.61
C ILE A 249 -9.11 3.60 -24.23
N VAL A 250 -8.83 2.34 -23.90
CA VAL A 250 -8.22 1.93 -22.63
C VAL A 250 -6.85 2.59 -22.48
N MET A 251 -6.02 2.52 -23.52
CA MET A 251 -4.69 3.15 -23.54
C MET A 251 -4.78 4.68 -23.38
N MET A 252 -5.72 5.34 -24.07
CA MET A 252 -5.95 6.78 -23.94
C MET A 252 -6.35 7.18 -22.51
N TYR A 253 -7.16 6.34 -21.85
CA TYR A 253 -7.54 6.56 -20.46
C TYR A 253 -6.34 6.54 -19.52
N ASN A 254 -5.48 5.53 -19.69
CA ASN A 254 -4.24 5.38 -18.93
C ASN A 254 -3.28 6.55 -19.14
N LEU A 255 -3.06 6.97 -20.39
CA LEU A 255 -2.05 7.99 -20.72
C LEU A 255 -2.40 9.38 -20.21
N SER A 256 -3.69 9.77 -20.24
CA SER A 256 -4.05 11.16 -19.97
C SER A 256 -5.39 11.38 -19.27
N VAL A 257 -6.44 10.65 -19.63
CA VAL A 257 -7.81 11.02 -19.22
C VAL A 257 -8.00 10.91 -17.71
N HIS A 258 -7.48 9.85 -17.08
CA HIS A 258 -7.59 9.70 -15.63
C HIS A 258 -7.00 10.91 -14.87
N GLN A 259 -5.79 11.33 -15.27
CA GLN A 259 -5.13 12.49 -14.66
C GLN A 259 -5.95 13.78 -14.85
N GLN A 260 -6.58 13.96 -16.02
CA GLN A 260 -7.41 15.14 -16.26
C GLN A 260 -8.68 15.15 -15.42
N LEU A 261 -9.33 13.99 -15.22
CA LEU A 261 -10.45 13.87 -14.29
C LEU A 261 -10.02 14.32 -12.89
N GLY A 262 -8.91 13.79 -12.35
CA GLY A 262 -8.41 14.20 -11.04
C GLY A 262 -8.15 15.71 -10.92
N LYS A 263 -7.55 16.35 -11.94
CA LYS A 263 -7.30 17.80 -11.95
C LYS A 263 -8.57 18.65 -11.90
N MET A 264 -9.68 18.15 -12.44
CA MET A 264 -10.94 18.90 -12.46
C MET A 264 -11.66 18.88 -11.10
N VAL A 265 -11.37 17.91 -10.24
CA VAL A 265 -11.87 17.89 -8.84
C VAL A 265 -11.33 19.07 -8.05
N VAL A 266 -10.08 19.47 -8.29
CA VAL A 266 -9.41 20.61 -7.60
C VAL A 266 -10.20 21.91 -7.74
N VAL A 267 -10.98 22.08 -8.81
CA VAL A 267 -11.84 23.27 -8.98
C VAL A 267 -12.88 23.38 -7.86
N ALA A 268 -13.38 22.26 -7.32
CA ALA A 268 -14.30 22.27 -6.18
C ALA A 268 -13.61 22.76 -4.90
N ASP A 269 -12.35 22.34 -4.68
CA ASP A 269 -11.53 22.79 -3.55
C ASP A 269 -11.25 24.29 -3.65
N GLU A 270 -10.89 24.79 -4.85
CA GLU A 270 -10.71 26.22 -5.10
C GLU A 270 -12.01 27.01 -4.81
N VAL A 271 -13.17 26.51 -5.25
CA VAL A 271 -14.47 27.14 -4.93
C VAL A 271 -14.68 27.23 -3.42
N HIS A 272 -14.38 26.16 -2.68
CA HIS A 272 -14.51 26.14 -1.23
C HIS A 272 -13.56 27.15 -0.56
N GLU A 273 -12.28 27.17 -0.93
CA GLU A 273 -11.28 28.09 -0.38
C GLU A 273 -11.68 29.56 -0.60
N TYR A 274 -12.10 29.91 -1.81
CA TYR A 274 -12.55 31.27 -2.10
C TYR A 274 -13.86 31.63 -1.39
N ALA A 275 -14.77 30.66 -1.18
CA ALA A 275 -15.99 30.89 -0.41
C ALA A 275 -15.68 31.16 1.07
N VAL A 276 -14.75 30.41 1.67
CA VAL A 276 -14.27 30.65 3.04
C VAL A 276 -13.55 32.00 3.15
N ALA A 277 -12.64 32.30 2.22
CA ALA A 277 -11.92 33.57 2.20
C ALA A 277 -12.85 34.78 2.04
N LEU A 278 -13.90 34.66 1.22
CA LEU A 278 -14.92 35.69 1.07
C LEU A 278 -15.69 35.90 2.38
N LYS A 279 -16.16 34.82 3.01
CA LYS A 279 -16.87 34.88 4.30
C LYS A 279 -16.01 35.53 5.39
N ASP A 280 -14.74 35.12 5.52
CA ASP A 280 -13.80 35.70 6.47
C ASP A 280 -13.57 37.19 6.21
N THR A 281 -13.54 37.60 4.94
CA THR A 281 -13.40 39.01 4.55
C THR A 281 -14.65 39.81 4.90
N GLU A 282 -15.85 39.24 4.70
CA GLU A 282 -17.12 39.85 5.11
C GLU A 282 -17.20 40.03 6.63
N GLU A 283 -16.76 39.04 7.40
CA GLU A 283 -16.66 39.16 8.86
C GLU A 283 -15.66 40.25 9.29
N LYS A 284 -14.51 40.37 8.61
CA LYS A 284 -13.53 41.43 8.87
C LYS A 284 -14.09 42.82 8.55
N ILE A 285 -14.85 42.97 7.46
CA ILE A 285 -15.55 44.21 7.10
C ILE A 285 -16.54 44.59 8.20
N ALA A 286 -17.37 43.63 8.66
CA ALA A 286 -18.36 43.88 9.71
C ALA A 286 -17.73 44.31 11.04
N ARG A 287 -16.51 43.86 11.35
CA ARG A 287 -15.76 44.21 12.57
C ARG A 287 -14.86 45.44 12.40
N CYS A 288 -14.79 46.05 11.22
CA CYS A 288 -13.86 47.12 10.92
C CYS A 288 -14.25 48.44 11.64
N PRO A 289 -13.36 49.07 12.43
CA PRO A 289 -13.66 50.34 13.08
C PRO A 289 -13.87 51.49 12.09
N THR A 290 -14.86 52.35 12.34
CA THR A 290 -15.19 53.52 11.49
C THR A 290 -14.05 54.53 11.31
N ARG A 291 -13.02 54.50 12.17
CA ARG A 291 -11.83 55.38 12.09
C ARG A 291 -10.78 54.93 11.06
N ARG A 292 -10.87 53.72 10.52
CA ARG A 292 -9.90 53.16 9.55
C ARG A 292 -10.54 52.93 8.18
N ALA A 293 -10.92 54.02 7.53
CA ALA A 293 -11.53 53.99 6.20
C ALA A 293 -10.57 53.41 5.13
N ASP A 294 -9.26 53.54 5.33
CA ASP A 294 -8.20 52.96 4.52
C ASP A 294 -8.24 51.43 4.49
N ILE A 295 -8.43 50.79 5.65
CA ILE A 295 -8.54 49.33 5.76
C ILE A 295 -9.87 48.85 5.17
N LEU A 296 -10.95 49.58 5.44
CA LEU A 296 -12.28 49.24 4.92
C LEU A 296 -12.30 49.21 3.39
N ASP A 297 -11.70 50.21 2.73
CA ASP A 297 -11.60 50.27 1.26
C ASP A 297 -10.83 49.07 0.69
N GLU A 298 -9.74 48.65 1.32
CA GLU A 298 -8.94 47.50 0.87
C GLU A 298 -9.65 46.16 1.10
N LEU A 299 -10.38 46.02 2.21
CA LEU A 299 -11.24 44.86 2.46
C LEU A 299 -12.38 44.79 1.45
N GLN A 300 -13.00 45.92 1.08
CA GLN A 300 -14.04 45.97 0.04
C GLN A 300 -13.51 45.58 -1.34
N LYS A 301 -12.29 46.02 -1.71
CA LYS A 301 -11.63 45.56 -2.93
C LYS A 301 -11.38 44.06 -2.90
N SER A 302 -10.87 43.53 -1.78
CA SER A 302 -10.62 42.10 -1.60
C SER A 302 -11.92 41.29 -1.69
N GLN A 303 -13.00 41.75 -1.07
CA GLN A 303 -14.33 41.14 -1.16
C GLN A 303 -14.79 41.08 -2.62
N LYS A 304 -14.63 42.16 -3.39
CA LYS A 304 -15.00 42.19 -4.80
C LYS A 304 -14.20 41.17 -5.63
N VAL A 305 -12.87 41.11 -5.44
CA VAL A 305 -12.01 40.14 -6.13
C VAL A 305 -12.40 38.71 -5.79
N PHE A 306 -12.61 38.38 -4.51
CA PHE A 306 -13.02 37.05 -4.09
C PHE A 306 -14.41 36.69 -4.64
N SER A 307 -15.36 37.61 -4.63
CA SER A 307 -16.70 37.40 -5.19
C SER A 307 -16.69 37.17 -6.70
N GLU A 308 -15.94 37.98 -7.46
CA GLU A 308 -15.79 37.79 -8.92
C GLU A 308 -15.13 36.44 -9.23
N LYS A 309 -14.05 36.09 -8.52
CA LYS A 309 -13.36 34.81 -8.72
C LYS A 309 -14.24 33.62 -8.35
N LEU A 310 -14.96 33.70 -7.23
CA LEU A 310 -15.90 32.68 -6.79
C LEU A 310 -17.03 32.47 -7.81
N ASN A 311 -17.57 33.55 -8.40
CA ASN A 311 -18.57 33.46 -9.46
C ASN A 311 -18.04 32.74 -10.70
N HIS A 312 -16.80 33.05 -11.14
CA HIS A 312 -16.18 32.36 -12.27
C HIS A 312 -15.93 30.87 -12.00
N LEU A 313 -15.37 30.55 -10.83
CA LEU A 313 -15.10 29.17 -10.43
C LEU A 313 -16.39 28.36 -10.26
N SER A 314 -17.44 28.95 -9.67
CA SER A 314 -18.74 28.30 -9.49
C SER A 314 -19.40 27.97 -10.83
N ARG A 315 -19.32 28.86 -11.82
CA ARG A 315 -19.80 28.58 -13.19
C ARG A 315 -19.00 27.47 -13.86
N ARG A 316 -17.67 27.46 -13.69
CA ARG A 316 -16.81 26.40 -14.22
C ARG A 316 -17.14 25.06 -13.58
N LEU A 317 -17.30 25.01 -12.25
CA LEU A 317 -17.67 23.81 -11.51
C LEU A 317 -19.04 23.28 -11.94
N ALA A 318 -20.04 24.15 -12.11
CA ALA A 318 -21.35 23.76 -12.63
C ALA A 318 -21.26 23.14 -14.03
N TRP A 319 -20.44 23.71 -14.91
CA TRP A 319 -20.20 23.15 -16.24
C TRP A 319 -19.48 21.79 -16.19
N ILE A 320 -18.45 21.65 -15.35
CA ILE A 320 -17.73 20.38 -15.13
C ILE A 320 -18.71 19.31 -14.62
N ASN A 321 -19.53 19.63 -13.63
CA ASN A 321 -20.51 18.69 -13.07
C ASN A 321 -21.55 18.25 -14.12
N ALA A 322 -21.99 19.17 -14.99
CA ALA A 322 -22.98 18.87 -16.01
C ALA A 322 -22.42 18.07 -17.20
N THR A 323 -21.14 18.28 -17.57
CA THR A 323 -20.56 17.74 -18.81
C THR A 323 -19.58 16.60 -18.60
N ILE A 324 -18.94 16.53 -17.43
CA ILE A 324 -17.85 15.59 -17.13
C ILE A 324 -18.27 14.63 -16.01
N TYR A 325 -18.85 15.13 -14.91
CA TYR A 325 -19.29 14.30 -13.78
C TYR A 325 -20.79 13.97 -13.81
N SER A 326 -21.39 13.93 -15.00
CA SER A 326 -22.79 13.55 -15.16
C SER A 326 -23.00 12.04 -15.05
N LYS A 327 -24.24 11.62 -14.78
CA LYS A 327 -24.61 10.19 -14.67
C LYS A 327 -24.32 9.41 -15.95
N GLU A 328 -24.51 10.02 -17.12
CA GLU A 328 -24.15 9.39 -18.40
C GLU A 328 -22.65 9.15 -18.51
N LYS A 329 -21.82 10.10 -18.05
CA LYS A 329 -20.37 9.98 -18.13
C LYS A 329 -19.81 9.01 -17.10
N MET A 330 -20.48 8.88 -15.97
CA MET A 330 -20.24 7.82 -15.00
C MET A 330 -20.45 6.43 -15.62
N LEU A 331 -21.53 6.24 -16.39
CA LEU A 331 -21.79 4.97 -17.10
C LEU A 331 -20.72 4.65 -18.15
N ASP A 332 -20.19 5.66 -18.85
CA ASP A 332 -19.08 5.46 -19.80
C ASP A 332 -17.81 4.96 -19.10
N VAL A 333 -17.45 5.54 -17.93
CA VAL A 333 -16.27 5.09 -17.15
C VAL A 333 -16.52 3.72 -16.52
N TYR A 334 -17.75 3.45 -16.08
CA TYR A 334 -18.15 2.14 -15.57
C TYR A 334 -18.09 1.05 -16.64
N TRP A 335 -18.55 1.35 -17.85
CA TRP A 335 -18.42 0.45 -18.99
C TRP A 335 -16.94 0.15 -19.29
N LEU A 336 -16.07 1.18 -19.28
CA LEU A 336 -14.63 0.99 -19.47
C LEU A 336 -14.00 0.10 -18.38
N LEU A 337 -14.43 0.26 -17.12
CA LEU A 337 -14.02 -0.62 -16.02
C LEU A 337 -14.41 -2.08 -16.30
N CYS A 338 -15.66 -2.32 -16.72
CA CYS A 338 -16.15 -3.66 -17.04
C CYS A 338 -15.37 -4.30 -18.21
N VAL A 339 -15.07 -3.52 -19.26
CA VAL A 339 -14.22 -3.96 -20.37
C VAL A 339 -12.84 -4.39 -19.88
N CYS A 340 -12.22 -3.60 -18.99
CA CYS A 340 -10.90 -3.94 -18.45
C CYS A 340 -10.96 -5.21 -17.59
N ILE A 341 -11.95 -5.34 -16.70
CA ILE A 341 -12.14 -6.52 -15.85
C ILE A 341 -12.23 -7.78 -16.71
N ARG A 342 -13.14 -7.80 -17.69
CA ARG A 342 -13.30 -8.97 -18.58
C ARG A 342 -12.03 -9.24 -19.39
N THR A 343 -11.38 -8.21 -19.91
CA THR A 343 -10.11 -8.36 -20.63
C THR A 343 -9.04 -9.03 -19.76
N ILE A 344 -8.95 -8.64 -18.49
CA ILE A 344 -8.01 -9.22 -17.52
C ILE A 344 -8.39 -10.68 -17.23
N GLU A 345 -9.67 -10.98 -16.99
CA GLU A 345 -10.15 -12.35 -16.73
C GLU A 345 -9.86 -13.29 -17.90
N HIS A 346 -10.17 -12.86 -19.13
CA HIS A 346 -9.89 -13.60 -20.36
C HIS A 346 -8.38 -13.83 -20.54
N ALA A 347 -7.56 -12.79 -20.35
CA ALA A 347 -6.11 -12.92 -20.44
C ALA A 347 -5.53 -13.82 -19.34
N ASP A 348 -6.04 -13.74 -18.11
CA ASP A 348 -5.60 -14.55 -16.97
C ASP A 348 -5.82 -16.04 -17.20
N ASN A 349 -6.91 -16.41 -17.88
CA ASN A 349 -7.23 -17.78 -18.27
C ASN A 349 -6.21 -18.39 -19.26
N THR A 350 -5.45 -17.57 -19.99
CA THR A 350 -4.40 -18.05 -20.91
C THR A 350 -3.11 -18.50 -20.22
N ALA A 351 -3.13 -18.61 -18.88
CA ALA A 351 -2.03 -19.06 -18.03
C ALA A 351 -0.75 -18.24 -18.21
N SER A 352 0.33 -18.82 -18.75
CA SER A 352 1.61 -18.12 -18.94
C SER A 352 1.54 -16.98 -19.94
N LEU A 353 0.60 -17.02 -20.90
CA LEU A 353 0.44 -15.94 -21.88
C LEU A 353 -0.14 -14.65 -21.27
N PHE A 354 -0.70 -14.72 -20.06
CA PHE A 354 -1.09 -13.54 -19.29
C PHE A 354 0.06 -12.54 -19.10
N ALA A 355 1.31 -13.03 -19.07
CA ALA A 355 2.50 -12.20 -18.98
C ALA A 355 2.63 -11.18 -20.13
N PHE A 356 2.02 -11.44 -21.30
CA PHE A 356 2.03 -10.54 -22.46
C PHE A 356 1.03 -9.39 -22.36
N THR A 357 0.08 -9.44 -21.43
CA THR A 357 -0.93 -8.38 -21.26
C THR A 357 -0.25 -7.03 -20.97
N PRO A 358 -0.64 -5.95 -21.66
CA PRO A 358 -0.15 -4.61 -21.32
C PRO A 358 -0.54 -4.23 -19.89
N GLU A 359 0.41 -3.73 -19.10
CA GLU A 359 0.17 -3.45 -17.67
C GLU A 359 -0.93 -2.40 -17.44
N PHE A 360 -1.17 -1.54 -18.43
CA PHE A 360 -2.13 -0.46 -18.32
C PHE A 360 -3.57 -0.97 -18.14
N TYR A 361 -3.91 -2.20 -18.52
CA TYR A 361 -5.26 -2.73 -18.27
C TYR A 361 -5.57 -2.84 -16.77
N LEU A 362 -4.60 -3.30 -15.97
CA LEU A 362 -4.73 -3.31 -14.51
C LEU A 362 -4.81 -1.89 -13.95
N ASN A 363 -3.95 -0.98 -14.44
CA ASN A 363 -3.98 0.42 -14.03
C ASN A 363 -5.33 1.07 -14.30
N VAL A 364 -5.89 0.89 -15.51
CA VAL A 364 -7.18 1.47 -15.89
C VAL A 364 -8.31 0.88 -15.05
N ALA A 365 -8.31 -0.43 -14.77
CA ALA A 365 -9.33 -1.02 -13.89
C ALA A 365 -9.30 -0.38 -12.48
N MET A 366 -8.12 -0.25 -11.87
CA MET A 366 -7.97 0.39 -10.55
C MET A 366 -8.34 1.88 -10.58
N ASN A 367 -7.86 2.60 -11.59
CA ASN A 367 -8.06 4.04 -11.74
C ASN A 367 -9.51 4.41 -12.09
N ALA A 368 -10.18 3.62 -12.94
CA ALA A 368 -11.59 3.80 -13.26
C ALA A 368 -12.46 3.58 -12.03
N TYR A 369 -12.22 2.51 -11.23
CA TYR A 369 -12.89 2.32 -9.94
C TYR A 369 -12.67 3.50 -8.99
N SER A 370 -11.41 3.97 -8.87
CA SER A 370 -11.08 5.13 -8.02
C SER A 370 -11.80 6.40 -8.48
N ALA A 371 -11.83 6.68 -9.79
CA ALA A 371 -12.51 7.85 -10.35
C ALA A 371 -14.01 7.80 -10.10
N LEU A 372 -14.63 6.65 -10.38
CA LEU A 372 -16.03 6.37 -10.15
C LEU A 372 -16.46 6.62 -8.70
N LYS A 373 -15.62 6.24 -7.75
CA LYS A 373 -15.86 6.41 -6.31
C LYS A 373 -15.61 7.84 -5.82
N ASN A 374 -14.55 8.49 -6.31
CA ASN A 374 -14.02 9.71 -5.68
C ASN A 374 -14.32 11.00 -6.45
N TYR A 375 -14.60 10.94 -7.76
CA TYR A 375 -14.72 12.14 -8.59
C TYR A 375 -16.16 12.49 -8.95
N PHE A 376 -17.03 11.48 -9.09
CA PHE A 376 -18.44 11.72 -9.41
C PHE A 376 -19.22 12.19 -8.17
N SER A 377 -20.21 13.06 -8.39
CA SER A 377 -20.99 13.69 -7.33
C SER A 377 -21.71 12.64 -6.45
N PRO A 378 -21.85 12.86 -5.13
CA PRO A 378 -22.68 12.01 -4.26
C PRO A 378 -24.15 11.88 -4.71
N ALA A 379 -24.64 12.80 -5.53
CA ALA A 379 -25.97 12.71 -6.13
C ALA A 379 -26.10 11.55 -7.14
N ASN A 380 -24.99 11.06 -7.66
CA ASN A 380 -24.90 9.89 -8.52
C ASN A 380 -24.16 8.79 -7.77
N SER A 381 -24.90 7.91 -7.07
CA SER A 381 -24.27 6.83 -6.30
C SER A 381 -23.80 5.70 -7.21
N MET A 382 -22.62 5.16 -6.91
CA MET A 382 -22.12 3.92 -7.50
C MET A 382 -23.07 2.73 -7.32
N ASP A 383 -23.85 2.76 -6.24
CA ASP A 383 -24.80 1.70 -5.90
C ASP A 383 -25.94 1.56 -6.91
N GLU A 384 -26.18 2.59 -7.73
CA GLU A 384 -27.21 2.58 -8.77
C GLU A 384 -26.71 1.99 -10.10
N LEU A 385 -25.44 1.60 -10.20
CA LEU A 385 -24.88 1.05 -11.42
C LEU A 385 -25.34 -0.40 -11.67
N PRO A 386 -25.59 -0.79 -12.93
CA PRO A 386 -26.08 -2.12 -13.25
C PRO A 386 -25.02 -3.19 -12.94
N GLY A 387 -25.38 -4.22 -12.16
CA GLY A 387 -24.45 -5.29 -11.79
C GLY A 387 -23.30 -4.85 -10.88
N TYR A 388 -23.41 -3.69 -10.21
CA TYR A 388 -22.33 -3.11 -9.39
C TYR A 388 -21.71 -4.09 -8.40
N GLU A 389 -22.52 -4.87 -7.69
CA GLU A 389 -22.03 -5.86 -6.71
C GLU A 389 -21.18 -6.96 -7.34
N GLU A 390 -21.52 -7.41 -8.55
CA GLU A 390 -20.77 -8.41 -9.31
C GLU A 390 -19.45 -7.83 -9.81
N THR A 391 -19.49 -6.63 -10.40
CA THR A 391 -18.30 -5.90 -10.85
C THR A 391 -17.32 -5.66 -9.72
N LEU A 392 -17.80 -5.30 -8.52
CA LEU A 392 -16.95 -5.20 -7.33
C LEU A 392 -16.31 -6.55 -6.99
N THR A 393 -17.07 -7.65 -7.04
CA THR A 393 -16.58 -8.99 -6.70
C THR A 393 -15.52 -9.46 -7.70
N GLN A 394 -15.69 -9.18 -9.00
CA GLN A 394 -14.69 -9.47 -10.03
C GLN A 394 -13.42 -8.64 -9.84
N LEU A 395 -13.53 -7.33 -9.58
CA LEU A 395 -12.38 -6.49 -9.27
C LEU A 395 -11.66 -6.95 -7.99
N ALA A 396 -12.41 -7.37 -6.97
CA ALA A 396 -11.85 -7.94 -5.75
C ALA A 396 -11.04 -9.22 -6.03
N ALA A 397 -11.54 -10.10 -6.90
CA ALA A 397 -10.83 -11.32 -7.31
C ALA A 397 -9.51 -11.00 -8.03
N ILE A 398 -9.53 -10.02 -8.96
CA ILE A 398 -8.34 -9.52 -9.65
C ILE A 398 -7.31 -8.98 -8.64
N LEU A 399 -7.73 -8.08 -7.74
CA LEU A 399 -6.85 -7.48 -6.74
C LEU A 399 -6.27 -8.53 -5.78
N ALA A 400 -7.09 -9.46 -5.29
CA ALA A 400 -6.71 -10.51 -4.34
C ALA A 400 -5.74 -11.54 -4.95
N LYS A 401 -5.86 -11.82 -6.24
CA LYS A 401 -4.99 -12.77 -6.95
C LYS A 401 -3.67 -12.11 -7.38
N HIS A 402 -3.74 -10.94 -8.02
CA HIS A 402 -2.62 -10.46 -8.83
C HIS A 402 -1.53 -9.70 -8.07
N PHE A 403 -1.78 -9.18 -6.86
CA PHE A 403 -0.75 -8.45 -6.10
C PHE A 403 0.49 -9.31 -5.75
N ALA A 404 0.32 -10.63 -5.71
CA ALA A 404 1.36 -11.62 -5.42
C ALA A 404 1.60 -12.60 -6.59
N ASP A 405 1.10 -12.29 -7.79
CA ASP A 405 1.21 -13.17 -8.95
C ASP A 405 2.64 -13.17 -9.52
N PRO A 406 3.29 -14.35 -9.64
CA PRO A 406 4.66 -14.44 -10.14
C PRO A 406 4.79 -14.09 -11.63
N ARG A 407 3.69 -14.13 -12.41
CA ARG A 407 3.68 -13.72 -13.83
C ARG A 407 3.81 -12.21 -13.99
N ILE A 408 3.49 -11.44 -12.94
CA ILE A 408 3.68 -9.99 -12.90
C ILE A 408 5.09 -9.74 -12.34
N VAL A 409 5.94 -9.05 -13.09
CA VAL A 409 7.34 -8.78 -12.72
C VAL A 409 7.52 -7.33 -12.28
N GLY A 410 6.78 -6.39 -12.89
CA GLY A 410 6.88 -4.97 -12.58
C GLY A 410 6.58 -4.66 -11.10
N THR A 411 7.50 -3.99 -10.43
CA THR A 411 7.35 -3.61 -9.01
C THR A 411 6.30 -2.53 -8.81
N ASP A 412 6.22 -1.57 -9.74
CA ASP A 412 5.34 -0.41 -9.63
C ASP A 412 3.86 -0.82 -9.75
N ILE A 413 3.55 -1.74 -10.68
CA ILE A 413 2.21 -2.29 -10.81
C ILE A 413 1.83 -3.18 -9.62
N LYS A 414 2.77 -3.94 -9.05
CA LYS A 414 2.54 -4.71 -7.82
C LYS A 414 2.21 -3.81 -6.63
N ASP A 415 2.96 -2.71 -6.47
CA ASP A 415 2.69 -1.74 -5.42
C ASP A 415 1.32 -1.07 -5.63
N SER A 416 0.99 -0.73 -6.87
CA SER A 416 -0.33 -0.17 -7.24
C SER A 416 -1.47 -1.14 -6.91
N LEU A 417 -1.32 -2.44 -7.21
CA LEU A 417 -2.30 -3.47 -6.84
C LEU A 417 -2.45 -3.61 -5.33
N MET A 418 -1.35 -3.62 -4.58
CA MET A 418 -1.39 -3.67 -3.11
C MET A 418 -2.08 -2.43 -2.53
N GLN A 419 -1.75 -1.24 -3.02
CA GLN A 419 -2.37 0.01 -2.58
C GLN A 419 -3.86 0.05 -2.92
N ALA A 420 -4.24 -0.41 -4.11
CA ALA A 420 -5.63 -0.53 -4.52
C ALA A 420 -6.39 -1.49 -3.59
N LEU A 421 -5.84 -2.69 -3.30
CA LEU A 421 -6.43 -3.63 -2.36
C LEU A 421 -6.55 -3.05 -0.94
N ALA A 422 -5.52 -2.35 -0.46
CA ALA A 422 -5.52 -1.67 0.85
C ALA A 422 -6.63 -0.62 0.95
N SER A 423 -6.85 0.18 -0.10
CA SER A 423 -7.99 1.09 -0.19
C SER A 423 -9.32 0.33 -0.29
N TYR A 424 -9.36 -0.75 -1.06
CA TYR A 424 -10.56 -1.54 -1.31
C TYR A 424 -11.16 -2.14 -0.04
N VAL A 425 -10.33 -2.70 0.84
CA VAL A 425 -10.77 -3.28 2.12
C VAL A 425 -11.23 -2.22 3.13
N CYS A 426 -11.01 -0.93 2.86
CA CYS A 426 -11.41 0.13 3.78
C CYS A 426 -12.90 0.46 3.74
N TYR A 427 -13.63 0.10 2.68
CA TYR A 427 -15.04 0.46 2.53
C TYR A 427 -15.95 -0.77 2.67
N PRO A 428 -17.11 -0.67 3.35
CA PRO A 428 -17.95 -1.82 3.66
C PRO A 428 -18.41 -2.63 2.44
N GLN A 429 -18.82 -2.00 1.35
CA GLN A 429 -19.33 -2.69 0.15
C GLN A 429 -18.23 -3.43 -0.60
N SER A 430 -17.08 -2.79 -0.79
CA SER A 430 -15.93 -3.40 -1.45
C SER A 430 -15.28 -4.48 -0.58
N LEU A 431 -15.26 -4.32 0.75
CA LEU A 431 -14.85 -5.39 1.67
C LEU A 431 -15.78 -6.61 1.56
N ARG A 432 -17.10 -6.42 1.51
CA ARG A 432 -18.05 -7.52 1.26
C ARG A 432 -17.79 -8.20 -0.09
N ALA A 433 -17.38 -7.46 -1.11
CA ALA A 433 -17.00 -8.05 -2.38
C ALA A 433 -15.76 -8.96 -2.24
N VAL A 434 -14.74 -8.56 -1.47
CA VAL A 434 -13.61 -9.45 -1.11
C VAL A 434 -14.09 -10.69 -0.35
N GLU A 435 -15.08 -10.56 0.52
CA GLU A 435 -15.64 -11.69 1.27
C GLU A 435 -16.41 -12.69 0.38
N ARG A 436 -16.94 -12.24 -0.77
CA ARG A 436 -17.70 -13.06 -1.73
C ARG A 436 -16.84 -13.82 -2.74
N ILE A 437 -15.56 -13.46 -2.92
CA ILE A 437 -14.70 -14.18 -3.88
C ILE A 437 -14.50 -15.65 -3.44
N PRO A 438 -14.11 -16.55 -4.35
CA PRO A 438 -13.91 -17.97 -4.04
C PRO A 438 -12.99 -18.18 -2.84
N GLU A 439 -13.30 -19.17 -2.00
CA GLU A 439 -12.58 -19.42 -0.75
C GLU A 439 -11.09 -19.68 -0.98
N GLU A 440 -10.75 -20.47 -2.01
CA GLU A 440 -9.37 -20.74 -2.39
C GLU A 440 -8.57 -19.44 -2.64
N GLN A 441 -9.20 -18.46 -3.31
CA GLN A 441 -8.57 -17.15 -3.55
C GLN A 441 -8.45 -16.33 -2.27
N ARG A 442 -9.45 -16.35 -1.37
CA ARG A 442 -9.37 -15.66 -0.06
C ARG A 442 -8.24 -16.22 0.81
N VAL A 443 -8.10 -17.55 0.84
CA VAL A 443 -7.04 -18.23 1.59
C VAL A 443 -5.68 -17.96 0.97
N ALA A 444 -5.56 -17.99 -0.37
CA ALA A 444 -4.32 -17.65 -1.07
C ALA A 444 -3.91 -16.19 -0.83
N MET A 445 -4.86 -15.24 -0.90
CA MET A 445 -4.64 -13.83 -0.56
C MET A 445 -4.11 -13.71 0.88
N MET A 446 -4.78 -14.34 1.85
CA MET A 446 -4.37 -14.27 3.25
C MET A 446 -2.98 -14.87 3.47
N ARG A 447 -2.65 -16.01 2.85
CA ARG A 447 -1.31 -16.60 2.89
C ARG A 447 -0.23 -15.63 2.37
N ASN A 448 -0.52 -14.90 1.28
CA ASN A 448 0.40 -13.91 0.72
C ASN A 448 0.55 -12.64 1.58
N LEU A 449 -0.48 -12.29 2.36
CA LEU A 449 -0.43 -11.21 3.35
C LEU A 449 0.39 -11.60 4.60
N LEU A 450 0.35 -12.87 4.99
CA LEU A 450 1.10 -13.45 6.12
C LEU A 450 2.52 -13.88 5.76
N ALA A 451 2.99 -13.62 4.54
CA ALA A 451 4.37 -13.87 4.17
C ALA A 451 5.32 -13.02 5.06
N PRO A 452 6.50 -13.56 5.44
CA PRO A 452 7.45 -12.83 6.29
C PRO A 452 7.82 -11.46 5.73
N TYR A 453 8.02 -10.48 6.62
CA TYR A 453 8.33 -9.09 6.25
C TYR A 453 9.79 -8.88 5.80
N GLU A 454 10.60 -9.94 5.74
CA GLU A 454 11.98 -9.89 5.32
C GLU A 454 12.08 -9.81 3.79
N GLN A 455 12.98 -8.94 3.29
CA GLN A 455 13.33 -8.81 1.87
C GLN A 455 12.16 -8.42 0.93
N ARG A 456 11.05 -7.90 1.47
CA ARG A 456 9.94 -7.34 0.68
C ARG A 456 9.33 -6.10 1.31
N PRO A 457 8.68 -5.22 0.52
CA PRO A 457 7.78 -4.20 1.06
C PRO A 457 6.61 -4.86 1.81
N TRP A 458 6.36 -4.42 3.05
CA TRP A 458 5.37 -5.02 3.95
C TRP A 458 4.37 -4.01 4.54
N ALA A 459 4.61 -2.71 4.42
CA ALA A 459 3.76 -1.70 5.06
C ALA A 459 2.28 -1.80 4.62
N GLN A 460 2.03 -2.02 3.32
CA GLN A 460 0.68 -2.18 2.78
C GLN A 460 0.01 -3.49 3.22
N THR A 461 0.74 -4.60 3.27
CA THR A 461 0.18 -5.89 3.74
C THR A 461 -0.17 -5.82 5.22
N ASN A 462 0.68 -5.19 6.03
CA ASN A 462 0.41 -4.92 7.44
C ASN A 462 -0.81 -4.00 7.61
N TRP A 463 -0.92 -2.95 6.79
CA TRP A 463 -2.07 -2.05 6.80
C TRP A 463 -3.40 -2.76 6.50
N ILE A 464 -3.40 -3.67 5.51
CA ILE A 464 -4.57 -4.52 5.21
C ILE A 464 -4.98 -5.32 6.45
N LEU A 465 -4.04 -6.03 7.08
CA LEU A 465 -4.31 -6.81 8.30
C LEU A 465 -4.90 -5.96 9.43
N VAL A 466 -4.32 -4.80 9.69
CA VAL A 466 -4.82 -3.84 10.68
C VAL A 466 -6.24 -3.37 10.33
N ARG A 467 -6.52 -3.14 9.05
CA ARG A 467 -7.86 -2.71 8.61
C ARG A 467 -8.92 -3.79 8.84
N LEU A 468 -8.57 -5.05 8.57
CA LEU A 468 -9.44 -6.21 8.81
C LEU A 468 -9.72 -6.40 10.31
N TRP A 469 -8.79 -5.99 11.19
CA TRP A 469 -8.92 -6.03 12.65
C TRP A 469 -9.70 -4.86 13.26
N ARG A 470 -9.71 -3.70 12.59
CA ARG A 470 -10.26 -2.45 13.13
C ARG A 470 -11.74 -2.57 13.50
N GLY A 471 -12.03 -2.50 14.80
CA GLY A 471 -13.33 -2.71 15.43
C GLY A 471 -13.37 -3.88 16.40
N CYS A 472 -12.42 -4.83 16.30
CA CYS A 472 -12.33 -6.01 17.18
C CYS A 472 -11.33 -5.85 18.33
N GLY A 473 -10.27 -5.04 18.14
CA GLY A 473 -9.25 -4.82 19.18
C GLY A 473 -9.73 -4.02 20.38
N PHE A 474 -9.02 -4.15 21.49
CA PHE A 474 -9.22 -3.39 22.72
C PHE A 474 -9.21 -1.90 22.39
N GLY A 475 -10.27 -1.18 22.75
CA GLY A 475 -10.42 0.26 22.47
C GLY A 475 -10.25 0.70 21.01
N TYR A 476 -10.31 -0.23 20.05
CA TYR A 476 -9.95 0.02 18.64
C TYR A 476 -11.17 0.32 17.76
N ARG A 477 -12.03 1.21 18.25
CA ARG A 477 -13.33 1.56 17.62
C ARG A 477 -13.39 3.00 17.11
N TYR A 478 -12.27 3.72 17.16
CA TYR A 478 -12.21 5.11 16.77
C TYR A 478 -11.99 5.28 15.26
N THR A 479 -12.63 6.30 14.68
CA THR A 479 -12.42 6.71 13.28
C THR A 479 -11.23 7.67 13.15
N ARG A 480 -11.13 8.61 14.10
CA ARG A 480 -9.98 9.50 14.32
C ARG A 480 -9.47 9.31 15.73
N LEU A 481 -8.20 9.62 15.96
CA LEU A 481 -7.64 9.56 17.30
C LEU A 481 -8.43 10.48 18.25
N PRO A 482 -8.74 10.05 19.48
CA PRO A 482 -9.64 10.79 20.38
C PRO A 482 -9.22 12.23 20.69
N HIS A 483 -7.92 12.54 20.65
CA HIS A 483 -7.38 13.89 20.91
C HIS A 483 -7.53 14.84 19.72
N LEU A 484 -7.85 14.35 18.52
CA LEU A 484 -8.05 15.16 17.32
C LEU A 484 -9.52 15.60 17.20
N LEU A 485 -9.74 16.87 16.82
CA LEU A 485 -11.08 17.47 16.71
C LEU A 485 -12.03 16.68 15.79
N LYS A 486 -13.34 16.78 16.09
CA LYS A 486 -14.42 16.08 15.36
C LYS A 486 -14.45 16.45 13.86
N THR A 487 -14.81 15.47 13.04
CA THR A 487 -14.78 15.43 11.56
C THR A 487 -15.41 16.62 10.86
N LYS A 488 -14.75 17.11 9.80
CA LYS A 488 -15.40 17.92 8.76
C LYS A 488 -16.14 16.97 7.79
N PRO A 489 -17.23 17.40 7.12
CA PRO A 489 -17.97 16.57 6.15
C PRO A 489 -17.10 16.03 5.01
N GLU A 490 -16.07 16.78 4.61
CA GLU A 490 -15.11 16.45 3.54
C GLU A 490 -14.21 15.25 3.86
N ASP A 491 -14.08 14.91 5.15
CA ASP A 491 -13.22 13.82 5.64
C ASP A 491 -13.83 12.42 5.40
N ALA A 492 -15.12 12.34 5.01
CA ALA A 492 -15.88 11.09 4.94
C ALA A 492 -15.43 10.14 3.81
N ASN A 493 -14.75 10.65 2.78
CA ASN A 493 -14.32 9.85 1.63
C ASN A 493 -12.92 9.26 1.78
N LEU A 494 -12.14 9.68 2.78
CA LEU A 494 -10.76 9.24 2.97
C LEU A 494 -10.72 7.79 3.50
N PRO A 495 -9.93 6.87 2.89
CA PRO A 495 -9.86 5.47 3.33
C PRO A 495 -9.50 5.30 4.82
N SER A 496 -8.57 6.12 5.33
CA SER A 496 -8.10 6.09 6.72
C SER A 496 -9.18 6.52 7.73
N LEU A 497 -10.15 7.33 7.28
CA LEU A 497 -11.23 7.89 8.09
C LEU A 497 -12.57 7.18 7.89
N GLN A 498 -12.55 5.99 7.29
CA GLN A 498 -13.72 5.12 7.26
C GLN A 498 -14.03 4.59 8.66
N LYS A 499 -15.33 4.44 8.95
CA LYS A 499 -15.78 3.80 10.21
C LYS A 499 -15.21 2.38 10.33
N PRO A 500 -14.97 1.88 11.56
CA PRO A 500 -14.58 0.48 11.76
C PRO A 500 -15.53 -0.49 11.03
N CYS A 501 -14.95 -1.44 10.31
CA CYS A 501 -15.68 -2.47 9.56
C CYS A 501 -14.78 -3.71 9.45
N PRO A 502 -14.63 -4.47 10.55
CA PRO A 502 -13.74 -5.63 10.57
C PRO A 502 -14.31 -6.76 9.69
N SER A 503 -13.44 -7.59 9.12
CA SER A 503 -13.85 -8.81 8.41
C SER A 503 -13.59 -10.04 9.27
N LEU A 504 -14.62 -10.53 9.94
CA LEU A 504 -14.51 -11.76 10.76
C LEU A 504 -14.21 -12.99 9.89
N LEU A 505 -14.64 -12.98 8.62
CA LEU A 505 -14.39 -14.07 7.69
C LEU A 505 -12.92 -14.19 7.32
N LEU A 506 -12.27 -13.08 6.95
CA LEU A 506 -10.84 -13.08 6.63
C LEU A 506 -9.97 -13.29 7.88
N GLN A 507 -10.41 -12.81 9.05
CA GLN A 507 -9.76 -13.12 10.33
C GLN A 507 -9.77 -14.63 10.63
N ARG A 508 -10.87 -15.35 10.34
CA ARG A 508 -10.91 -16.82 10.49
C ARG A 508 -9.91 -17.52 9.57
N HIS A 509 -9.82 -17.11 8.30
CA HIS A 509 -8.81 -17.64 7.37
C HIS A 509 -7.39 -17.44 7.87
N MET A 510 -7.09 -16.27 8.45
CA MET A 510 -5.81 -16.02 9.10
C MET A 510 -5.58 -16.98 10.28
N ALA A 511 -6.58 -17.15 11.14
CA ALA A 511 -6.49 -18.02 12.31
C ALA A 511 -6.24 -19.49 11.93
N GLU A 512 -6.94 -19.99 10.93
CA GLU A 512 -6.79 -21.36 10.40
C GLU A 512 -5.38 -21.57 9.80
N LEU A 513 -4.91 -20.64 8.96
CA LEU A 513 -3.58 -20.72 8.36
C LEU A 513 -2.47 -20.76 9.41
N LEU A 514 -2.52 -19.86 10.40
CA LEU A 514 -1.52 -19.79 11.46
C LEU A 514 -1.60 -20.97 12.45
N SER A 515 -2.77 -21.61 12.55
CA SER A 515 -2.95 -22.82 13.36
C SER A 515 -2.39 -24.07 12.66
N MET A 516 -2.57 -24.17 11.35
CA MET A 516 -2.15 -25.32 10.55
C MET A 516 -0.64 -25.33 10.26
N ASP A 517 -0.08 -24.19 9.83
CA ASP A 517 1.33 -24.09 9.41
C ASP A 517 2.16 -23.38 10.50
N LYS A 518 2.75 -24.20 11.38
CA LYS A 518 3.50 -23.72 12.55
C LYS A 518 4.80 -22.99 12.17
N ASP A 519 5.45 -23.40 11.08
CA ASP A 519 6.72 -22.82 10.64
C ASP A 519 6.47 -21.46 9.97
N MET A 520 5.45 -21.37 9.12
CA MET A 520 5.01 -20.11 8.54
C MET A 520 4.58 -19.12 9.64
N ALA A 521 3.77 -19.57 10.61
CA ALA A 521 3.33 -18.74 11.72
C ALA A 521 4.51 -18.20 12.55
N ALA A 522 5.48 -19.07 12.86
CA ALA A 522 6.68 -18.67 13.59
C ALA A 522 7.53 -17.67 12.80
N SER A 523 7.75 -17.91 11.50
CA SER A 523 8.53 -17.03 10.62
C SER A 523 7.87 -15.66 10.47
N PHE A 524 6.56 -15.63 10.22
CA PHE A 524 5.76 -14.40 10.13
C PHE A 524 5.87 -13.58 11.43
N LEU A 525 5.55 -14.18 12.58
CA LEU A 525 5.57 -13.47 13.86
C LEU A 525 6.97 -13.02 14.26
N ASN A 526 8.00 -13.82 13.98
CA ASN A 526 9.39 -13.42 14.19
C ASN A 526 9.72 -12.15 13.41
N SER A 527 9.27 -12.07 12.15
CA SER A 527 9.46 -10.89 11.30
C SER A 527 8.66 -9.68 11.80
N VAL A 528 7.42 -9.84 12.25
CA VAL A 528 6.60 -8.76 12.84
C VAL A 528 7.27 -8.21 14.10
N LEU A 529 7.72 -9.07 15.02
CA LEU A 529 8.42 -8.66 16.24
C LEU A 529 9.75 -7.96 15.93
N ASN A 530 10.49 -8.41 14.90
CA ASN A 530 11.70 -7.73 14.43
C ASN A 530 11.40 -6.32 13.92
N GLN A 531 10.37 -6.16 13.08
CA GLN A 531 9.98 -4.85 12.54
C GLN A 531 9.45 -3.92 13.64
N LEU A 532 8.75 -4.45 14.65
CA LEU A 532 8.27 -3.65 15.78
C LEU A 532 9.45 -3.12 16.58
N ASN A 533 10.42 -3.98 16.89
CA ASN A 533 11.63 -3.57 17.60
C ASN A 533 12.38 -2.46 16.85
N TRP A 534 12.54 -2.62 15.53
CA TRP A 534 13.18 -1.63 14.68
C TRP A 534 12.40 -0.31 14.65
N ALA A 535 11.11 -0.34 14.27
CA ALA A 535 10.30 0.85 14.12
C ALA A 535 10.18 1.65 15.42
N PHE A 536 10.02 0.94 16.55
CA PHE A 536 9.93 1.59 17.85
C PHE A 536 11.27 2.17 18.31
N SER A 537 12.39 1.49 18.04
CA SER A 537 13.72 2.03 18.36
C SER A 537 14.05 3.29 17.56
N GLU A 538 13.75 3.30 16.25
CA GLU A 538 13.91 4.48 15.39
C GLU A 538 13.02 5.64 15.87
N PHE A 539 11.77 5.34 16.23
CA PHE A 539 10.86 6.33 16.81
C PHE A 539 11.43 6.98 18.08
N ILE A 540 11.94 6.18 19.02
CA ILE A 540 12.53 6.70 20.26
C ILE A 540 13.78 7.54 19.96
N GLY A 541 14.65 7.09 19.05
CA GLY A 541 15.83 7.86 18.62
C GLY A 541 15.44 9.23 18.06
N MET A 542 14.45 9.26 17.17
CA MET A 542 13.96 10.52 16.60
C MET A 542 13.31 11.44 17.63
N ILE A 543 12.52 10.91 18.57
CA ILE A 543 11.96 11.73 19.66
C ILE A 543 13.06 12.36 20.52
N GLN A 544 14.16 11.63 20.79
CA GLN A 544 15.30 12.17 21.53
C GLN A 544 15.98 13.31 20.76
N GLU A 545 16.19 13.15 19.46
CA GLU A 545 16.75 14.20 18.60
C GLU A 545 15.86 15.45 18.55
N ILE A 546 14.54 15.26 18.38
CA ILE A 546 13.56 16.34 18.34
C ILE A 546 13.57 17.12 19.66
N GLN A 547 13.61 16.42 20.80
CA GLN A 547 13.69 17.09 22.09
C GLN A 547 14.99 17.86 22.26
N GLN A 548 16.14 17.26 21.93
CA GLN A 548 17.44 17.94 22.02
C GLN A 548 17.49 19.18 21.13
N ALA A 549 16.85 19.15 19.95
CA ALA A 549 16.73 20.29 19.08
C ALA A 549 15.81 21.38 19.68
N ALA A 550 14.69 20.98 20.29
CA ALA A 550 13.73 21.88 20.92
C ALA A 550 14.26 22.58 22.18
N GLU A 551 15.21 21.97 22.90
CA GLU A 551 15.82 22.54 24.12
C GLU A 551 16.96 23.55 23.82
N ARG A 552 17.42 23.69 22.57
CA ARG A 552 18.49 24.64 22.21
C ARG A 552 17.93 26.08 22.09
N PRO A 553 18.56 27.09 22.74
CA PRO A 553 18.06 28.46 22.78
C PRO A 553 18.16 29.22 21.45
N GLU A 554 19.04 28.79 20.53
CA GLU A 554 19.04 29.25 19.14
C GLU A 554 17.94 28.49 18.38
N ARG A 555 16.88 29.21 17.98
CA ARG A 555 15.70 28.68 17.28
C ARG A 555 16.07 27.73 16.14
N ASN A 556 16.02 26.43 16.41
CA ASN A 556 16.20 25.41 15.37
C ASN A 556 14.82 24.91 14.94
N PHE A 557 14.41 25.31 13.73
CA PHE A 557 13.31 24.64 13.04
C PHE A 557 13.67 23.17 12.91
N VAL A 558 12.91 22.29 13.56
CA VAL A 558 12.98 20.86 13.27
C VAL A 558 12.39 20.67 11.88
N ASP A 559 13.12 20.00 11.00
CA ASP A 559 12.68 19.75 9.63
C ASP A 559 11.33 19.04 9.64
N THR A 560 10.33 19.61 8.96
CA THR A 560 8.99 19.02 8.83
C THR A 560 9.04 17.62 8.23
N ARG A 561 10.04 17.32 7.38
CA ARG A 561 10.26 15.96 6.88
C ARG A 561 10.65 15.00 8.00
N GLN A 562 11.54 15.39 8.90
CA GLN A 562 11.95 14.58 10.05
C GLN A 562 10.77 14.31 10.99
N LEU A 563 9.93 15.32 11.24
CA LEU A 563 8.70 15.15 12.03
C LEU A 563 7.77 14.11 11.40
N LYS A 564 7.54 14.17 10.08
CA LYS A 564 6.72 13.19 9.37
C LYS A 564 7.30 11.77 9.42
N VAL A 565 8.62 11.61 9.32
CA VAL A 565 9.28 10.30 9.46
C VAL A 565 9.11 9.78 10.89
N CYS A 566 9.23 10.64 11.90
CA CYS A 566 8.98 10.28 13.30
C CYS A 566 7.54 9.79 13.52
N ALA A 567 6.54 10.54 13.03
CA ALA A 567 5.14 10.11 13.05
C ALA A 567 4.93 8.78 12.30
N THR A 568 5.59 8.59 11.15
CA THR A 568 5.50 7.34 10.38
C THR A 568 6.05 6.16 11.18
N CYS A 569 7.20 6.29 11.86
CA CYS A 569 7.73 5.21 12.72
C CYS A 569 6.82 4.91 13.92
N PHE A 570 6.17 5.94 14.49
CA PHE A 570 5.14 5.74 15.52
C PHE A 570 3.94 4.96 14.97
N ASP A 571 3.39 5.39 13.83
CA ASP A 571 2.25 4.75 13.18
C ASP A 571 2.54 3.30 12.79
N LEU A 572 3.76 3.03 12.29
CA LEU A 572 4.23 1.67 12.03
C LEU A 572 4.27 0.84 13.32
N SER A 573 4.82 1.38 14.41
CA SER A 573 4.88 0.68 15.71
C SER A 573 3.48 0.31 16.22
N VAL A 574 2.53 1.26 16.18
CA VAL A 574 1.13 1.02 16.55
C VAL A 574 0.50 -0.03 15.65
N SER A 575 0.71 0.05 14.34
CA SER A 575 0.13 -0.89 13.38
C SER A 575 0.63 -2.32 13.59
N LEU A 576 1.92 -2.50 13.90
CA LEU A 576 2.52 -3.80 14.21
C LEU A 576 1.99 -4.36 15.54
N LEU A 577 1.83 -3.51 16.56
CA LEU A 577 1.16 -3.89 17.81
C LEU A 577 -0.28 -4.34 17.57
N ARG A 578 -1.04 -3.70 16.67
CA ARG A 578 -2.40 -4.14 16.32
C ARG A 578 -2.44 -5.48 15.59
N VAL A 579 -1.45 -5.81 14.77
CA VAL A 579 -1.33 -7.15 14.16
C VAL A 579 -0.97 -8.20 15.21
N LEU A 580 -0.11 -7.87 16.17
CA LEU A 580 0.19 -8.75 17.30
C LEU A 580 -1.04 -8.97 18.18
N GLU A 581 -1.79 -7.91 18.51
CA GLU A 581 -3.07 -7.99 19.22
C GLU A 581 -4.06 -8.90 18.51
N MET A 582 -4.25 -8.72 17.20
CA MET A 582 -5.08 -9.59 16.38
C MET A 582 -4.61 -11.06 16.47
N THR A 583 -3.31 -11.30 16.28
CA THR A 583 -2.78 -12.67 16.23
C THR A 583 -2.90 -13.39 17.57
N VAL A 584 -2.54 -12.73 18.67
CA VAL A 584 -2.69 -13.25 20.04
C VAL A 584 -4.16 -13.49 20.37
N THR A 585 -5.06 -12.66 19.84
CA THR A 585 -6.50 -12.84 20.06
C THR A 585 -7.05 -14.06 19.33
N LEU A 586 -6.69 -14.20 18.05
CA LEU A 586 -7.22 -15.23 17.17
C LEU A 586 -6.59 -16.61 17.40
N VAL A 587 -5.28 -16.67 17.69
CA VAL A 587 -4.52 -17.93 17.82
C VAL A 587 -3.55 -17.86 19.02
N PRO A 588 -4.07 -17.81 20.25
CA PRO A 588 -3.25 -17.66 21.46
C PRO A 588 -2.27 -18.82 21.66
N GLU A 589 -2.56 -20.00 21.10
CA GLU A 589 -1.72 -21.19 21.25
C GLU A 589 -0.32 -20.99 20.67
N ILE A 590 -0.15 -20.09 19.69
CA ILE A 590 1.18 -19.78 19.14
C ILE A 590 2.13 -19.23 20.23
N PHE A 591 1.59 -18.58 21.26
CA PHE A 591 2.37 -18.01 22.36
C PHE A 591 2.29 -18.85 23.64
N LEU A 592 1.16 -19.49 23.90
CA LEU A 592 0.87 -20.12 25.20
C LEU A 592 1.07 -21.65 25.22
N ASP A 593 1.02 -22.32 24.05
CA ASP A 593 1.22 -23.76 23.93
C ASP A 593 2.70 -24.10 23.72
N TRP A 594 3.40 -24.38 24.82
CA TRP A 594 4.81 -24.76 24.82
C TRP A 594 5.10 -26.15 24.22
N THR A 595 4.08 -26.90 23.78
CA THR A 595 4.35 -28.06 22.91
C THR A 595 4.86 -27.61 21.52
N ARG A 596 4.64 -26.34 21.17
CA ARG A 596 5.22 -25.70 19.99
C ARG A 596 6.62 -25.17 20.32
N PRO A 597 7.65 -25.51 19.53
CA PRO A 597 9.05 -25.17 19.85
C PRO A 597 9.32 -23.64 19.87
N SER A 598 8.55 -22.87 19.10
CA SER A 598 8.70 -21.41 19.00
C SER A 598 7.90 -20.62 20.03
N ALA A 599 6.94 -21.24 20.74
CA ALA A 599 5.97 -20.50 21.56
C ALA A 599 6.62 -19.74 22.72
N GLU A 600 7.47 -20.42 23.50
CA GLU A 600 8.16 -19.79 24.64
C GLU A 600 9.02 -18.61 24.16
N LEU A 601 9.74 -18.77 23.05
CA LEU A 601 10.62 -17.75 22.51
C LEU A 601 9.82 -16.54 22.01
N LEU A 602 8.76 -16.77 21.23
CA LEU A 602 7.88 -15.69 20.74
C LEU A 602 7.23 -14.93 21.90
N LEU A 603 6.78 -15.62 22.94
CA LEU A 603 6.20 -14.99 24.13
C LEU A 603 7.22 -14.15 24.90
N ARG A 604 8.45 -14.64 25.08
CA ARG A 604 9.55 -13.87 25.71
C ARG A 604 9.87 -12.60 24.94
N ARG A 605 9.98 -12.70 23.61
CA ARG A 605 10.22 -11.54 22.73
C ARG A 605 9.08 -10.54 22.78
N LEU A 606 7.84 -11.03 22.76
CA LEU A 606 6.65 -10.18 22.87
C LEU A 606 6.67 -9.43 24.21
N ALA A 607 6.84 -10.13 25.33
CA ALA A 607 6.91 -9.53 26.67
C ALA A 607 8.00 -8.44 26.78
N GLN A 608 9.20 -8.72 26.27
CA GLN A 608 10.30 -7.75 26.20
C GLN A 608 9.90 -6.46 25.47
N LEU A 609 9.28 -6.58 24.29
CA LEU A 609 8.85 -5.42 23.51
C LEU A 609 7.71 -4.66 24.19
N LEU A 610 6.73 -5.36 24.78
CA LEU A 610 5.63 -4.72 25.51
C LEU A 610 6.16 -3.92 26.71
N ASN A 611 7.06 -4.50 27.50
CA ASN A 611 7.69 -3.83 28.64
C ASN A 611 8.51 -2.61 28.19
N GLN A 612 9.27 -2.73 27.10
CA GLN A 612 10.02 -1.61 26.54
C GLN A 612 9.10 -0.47 26.08
N VAL A 613 8.00 -0.79 25.39
CA VAL A 613 7.02 0.21 24.96
C VAL A 613 6.37 0.88 26.18
N LEU A 614 5.90 0.10 27.15
CA LEU A 614 5.30 0.61 28.39
C LEU A 614 6.25 1.57 29.10
N ASN A 615 7.46 1.14 29.43
CA ASN A 615 8.42 1.98 30.15
C ASN A 615 8.73 3.28 29.41
N ARG A 616 8.81 3.25 28.08
CA ARG A 616 9.15 4.43 27.28
C ARG A 616 7.97 5.35 26.99
N VAL A 617 6.74 4.90 27.20
CA VAL A 617 5.54 5.72 27.00
C VAL A 617 4.95 6.19 28.34
N THR A 618 5.09 5.40 29.41
CA THR A 618 4.48 5.68 30.73
C THR A 618 5.47 6.22 31.77
N ALA A 619 6.77 6.34 31.48
CA ALA A 619 7.71 6.85 32.48
C ALA A 619 7.40 8.29 32.91
N GLU A 620 7.62 8.59 34.19
CA GLU A 620 7.37 9.92 34.74
C GLU A 620 8.37 10.96 34.21
N LYS A 621 7.87 12.15 33.83
CA LYS A 621 8.68 13.28 33.27
C LYS A 621 9.48 12.90 32.00
N ASN A 622 8.97 11.93 31.25
CA ASN A 622 9.67 11.27 30.15
C ASN A 622 9.64 12.07 28.83
N LEU A 623 10.54 11.71 27.92
CA LEU A 623 10.75 12.27 26.58
C LEU A 623 9.43 12.29 25.77
N PHE A 624 8.66 11.21 25.85
CA PHE A 624 7.42 11.03 25.10
C PHE A 624 6.38 12.10 25.48
N ASP A 625 6.12 12.26 26.78
CA ASP A 625 5.21 13.27 27.33
C ASP A 625 5.57 14.69 26.86
N ARG A 626 6.86 15.02 26.83
CA ARG A 626 7.32 16.33 26.38
C ARG A 626 6.97 16.57 24.92
N VAL A 627 7.30 15.61 24.04
CA VAL A 627 7.06 15.73 22.60
C VAL A 627 5.57 15.80 22.26
N VAL A 628 4.74 14.98 22.88
CA VAL A 628 3.27 15.04 22.70
C VAL A 628 2.73 16.41 23.10
N ASN A 629 3.24 16.98 24.20
CA ASN A 629 2.83 18.30 24.68
C ASN A 629 3.35 19.47 23.82
N LEU A 630 4.40 19.29 23.01
CA LEU A 630 4.89 20.32 22.09
C LEU A 630 3.91 20.61 20.94
N ARG A 631 3.02 19.66 20.60
CA ARG A 631 2.02 19.79 19.52
C ARG A 631 2.63 20.30 18.20
N LEU A 632 3.79 19.75 17.83
CA LEU A 632 4.48 20.13 16.60
C LEU A 632 3.68 19.68 15.37
N PRO A 633 3.55 20.54 14.32
CA PRO A 633 2.86 20.16 13.09
C PRO A 633 3.62 19.02 12.39
N GLY A 634 2.91 17.95 12.05
CA GLY A 634 3.48 16.70 11.53
C GLY A 634 3.64 15.57 12.54
N LEU A 635 3.33 15.79 13.83
CA LEU A 635 3.30 14.75 14.88
C LEU A 635 1.88 14.51 15.42
N GLU A 636 0.84 14.86 14.68
CA GLU A 636 -0.55 14.80 15.15
C GLU A 636 -1.01 13.38 15.52
N SER A 637 -0.43 12.35 14.90
CA SER A 637 -0.73 10.94 15.20
C SER A 637 -0.04 10.43 16.48
N VAL A 638 1.03 11.10 16.94
CA VAL A 638 1.81 10.69 18.11
C VAL A 638 1.06 11.08 19.39
N ASP A 639 0.46 10.09 20.05
CA ASP A 639 -0.28 10.26 21.29
C ASP A 639 -0.24 8.97 22.14
N HIS A 640 -0.51 9.09 23.44
CA HIS A 640 -0.54 7.96 24.37
C HIS A 640 -1.61 6.94 24.03
N TYR A 641 -2.80 7.39 23.62
CA TYR A 641 -3.96 6.52 23.41
C TYR A 641 -3.71 5.38 22.39
N PRO A 642 -3.29 5.64 21.13
CA PRO A 642 -3.20 4.59 20.11
C PRO A 642 -2.23 3.46 20.45
N ILE A 643 -1.10 3.78 21.11
CA ILE A 643 -0.06 2.81 21.44
C ILE A 643 -0.38 2.03 22.71
N LEU A 644 -0.80 2.71 23.79
CA LEU A 644 -1.09 2.07 25.07
C LEU A 644 -2.28 1.12 24.96
N VAL A 645 -3.34 1.53 24.27
CA VAL A 645 -4.54 0.70 24.08
C VAL A 645 -4.21 -0.59 23.30
N ALA A 646 -3.29 -0.55 22.33
CA ALA A 646 -2.85 -1.76 21.62
C ALA A 646 -2.07 -2.71 22.52
N VAL A 647 -1.15 -2.18 23.33
CA VAL A 647 -0.40 -2.96 24.34
C VAL A 647 -1.34 -3.57 25.38
N THR A 648 -2.28 -2.79 25.91
CA THR A 648 -3.28 -3.27 26.87
C THR A 648 -4.11 -4.41 26.29
N GLY A 649 -4.54 -4.32 25.03
CA GLY A 649 -5.28 -5.41 24.38
C GLY A 649 -4.50 -6.72 24.31
N ILE A 650 -3.20 -6.66 24.00
CA ILE A 650 -2.32 -7.85 24.01
C ILE A 650 -2.21 -8.43 25.42
N LEU A 651 -1.95 -7.59 26.42
CA LEU A 651 -1.78 -8.02 27.81
C LEU A 651 -3.05 -8.64 28.39
N VAL A 652 -4.21 -8.00 28.20
CA VAL A 652 -5.51 -8.53 28.62
C VAL A 652 -5.74 -9.90 27.99
N ARG A 653 -5.42 -10.07 26.70
CA ARG A 653 -5.64 -11.33 26.01
C ARG A 653 -4.80 -12.49 26.57
N ILE A 654 -3.54 -12.25 26.94
CA ILE A 654 -2.62 -13.30 27.45
C ILE A 654 -2.70 -13.50 28.97
N LEU A 655 -3.15 -12.50 29.74
CA LEU A 655 -3.18 -12.55 31.20
C LEU A 655 -4.58 -12.79 31.78
N VAL A 656 -5.65 -12.41 31.08
CA VAL A 656 -7.02 -12.48 31.59
C VAL A 656 -7.86 -13.48 30.79
N ASP A 657 -7.90 -13.33 29.46
CA ASP A 657 -8.78 -14.13 28.59
C ASP A 657 -8.23 -15.54 28.26
N GLY A 658 -7.08 -15.93 28.82
CA GLY A 658 -6.40 -17.21 28.57
C GLY A 658 -6.83 -18.33 29.52
N ASP A 659 -6.39 -19.56 29.24
CA ASP A 659 -6.48 -20.66 30.21
C ASP A 659 -5.49 -20.44 31.36
N LYS A 660 -5.80 -20.99 32.56
CA LYS A 660 -4.99 -20.76 33.77
C LYS A 660 -3.51 -21.14 33.63
N GLN A 661 -3.20 -22.15 32.81
CA GLN A 661 -1.81 -22.59 32.61
C GLN A 661 -1.08 -21.62 31.68
N GLY A 662 -1.73 -21.19 30.60
CA GLY A 662 -1.24 -20.15 29.69
C GLY A 662 -1.02 -18.81 30.39
N THR A 663 -1.98 -18.34 31.19
CA THR A 663 -1.87 -17.05 31.90
C THR A 663 -0.74 -17.04 32.93
N SER A 664 -0.58 -18.11 33.69
CA SER A 664 0.55 -18.25 34.64
C SER A 664 1.91 -18.25 33.93
N ARG A 665 2.02 -18.94 32.77
CA ARG A 665 3.24 -18.89 31.94
C ARG A 665 3.51 -17.48 31.41
N ALA A 666 2.48 -16.79 30.91
CA ALA A 666 2.59 -15.43 30.42
C ALA A 666 3.01 -14.45 31.52
N ALA A 667 2.41 -14.54 32.70
CA ALA A 667 2.80 -13.76 33.88
C ALA A 667 4.25 -14.04 34.27
N SER A 668 4.64 -15.31 34.39
CA SER A 668 6.03 -15.68 34.72
C SER A 668 7.04 -15.11 33.71
N VAL A 669 6.76 -15.21 32.41
CA VAL A 669 7.62 -14.63 31.37
C VAL A 669 7.68 -13.11 31.47
N LEU A 670 6.54 -12.44 31.64
CA LEU A 670 6.44 -10.98 31.75
C LEU A 670 7.19 -10.46 32.97
N LEU A 671 7.01 -11.09 34.14
CA LEU A 671 7.64 -10.73 35.41
C LEU A 671 9.14 -11.04 35.46
N SER A 672 9.57 -12.08 34.73
CA SER A 672 10.99 -12.44 34.64
C SER A 672 11.82 -11.43 33.82
N ASP A 673 11.16 -10.60 33.02
CA ASP A 673 11.84 -9.62 32.19
C ASP A 673 12.37 -8.46 33.07
N PRO A 674 13.65 -8.09 32.96
CA PRO A 674 14.25 -7.03 33.79
C PRO A 674 13.64 -5.64 33.56
N CYS A 675 13.00 -5.42 32.41
CA CYS A 675 12.31 -4.17 32.12
C CYS A 675 10.87 -4.17 32.67
N PHE A 676 10.39 -5.23 33.32
CA PHE A 676 9.04 -5.20 33.89
C PHE A 676 8.93 -4.18 35.03
N GLN A 677 7.90 -3.35 34.95
CA GLN A 677 7.59 -2.33 35.95
C GLN A 677 6.08 -2.32 36.21
N LEU A 678 5.66 -2.74 37.41
CA LEU A 678 4.24 -2.80 37.77
C LEU A 678 3.57 -1.41 37.69
N HIS A 679 4.32 -0.34 37.99
CA HIS A 679 3.82 1.03 37.90
C HIS A 679 3.39 1.45 36.49
N SER A 680 3.99 0.88 35.44
CA SER A 680 3.62 1.16 34.05
C SER A 680 2.22 0.65 33.74
N ILE A 681 1.79 -0.42 34.42
CA ILE A 681 0.43 -0.96 34.33
C ILE A 681 -0.54 -0.09 35.15
N GLN A 682 -0.16 0.32 36.37
CA GLN A 682 -0.95 1.23 37.21
C GLN A 682 -1.23 2.58 36.50
N HIS A 683 -0.24 3.08 35.75
CA HIS A 683 -0.37 4.30 34.95
C HIS A 683 -1.49 4.20 33.90
N LEU A 684 -1.85 3.01 33.41
CA LEU A 684 -2.96 2.84 32.45
C LEU A 684 -4.31 3.25 33.06
N LEU A 685 -4.49 3.05 34.37
CA LEU A 685 -5.69 3.46 35.11
C LEU A 685 -5.57 4.89 35.66
N GLY A 686 -4.40 5.50 35.62
CA GLY A 686 -4.16 6.84 36.15
C GLY A 686 -4.00 6.87 37.67
N GLU A 687 -3.63 5.75 38.28
CA GLU A 687 -3.25 5.70 39.70
C GLU A 687 -1.91 6.44 39.90
N PRO A 688 -1.83 7.44 40.80
CA PRO A 688 -0.56 8.07 41.13
C PRO A 688 0.33 7.09 41.90
N ALA A 689 1.65 7.16 41.69
CA ALA A 689 2.62 6.40 42.47
C ALA A 689 2.50 6.76 43.96
N GLU A 690 1.79 5.96 44.74
CA GLU A 690 1.81 6.06 46.20
C GLU A 690 3.20 5.66 46.70
N SER A 691 3.96 6.66 47.13
CA SER A 691 5.03 6.63 48.14
C SER A 691 5.51 5.23 48.59
N ALA A 692 6.57 4.73 47.95
CA ALA A 692 7.47 3.77 48.59
C ALA A 692 8.26 4.50 49.70
N GLY A 693 8.00 4.18 50.98
CA GLY A 693 8.47 4.87 52.20
C GLY A 693 9.97 4.74 52.58
N PRO A 694 10.43 4.95 53.85
CA PRO A 694 9.67 4.79 55.09
C PRO A 694 9.72 5.98 56.09
N THR A 695 8.83 5.85 57.07
CA THR A 695 8.70 6.56 58.35
C THR A 695 10.02 7.00 59.00
N ALA A 696 10.16 8.30 59.26
CA ALA A 696 10.95 8.81 60.38
C ALA A 696 10.18 9.97 61.04
N ALA A 697 9.57 9.67 62.19
CA ALA A 697 8.96 10.66 63.06
C ALA A 697 10.03 11.61 63.61
N GLY A 698 10.07 12.84 63.08
CA GLY A 698 10.83 13.96 63.63
C GLY A 698 9.86 15.04 64.13
N ARG A 699 9.73 15.16 65.45
CA ARG A 699 8.96 16.22 66.14
C ARG A 699 9.32 17.62 65.63
N PRO A 700 8.38 18.58 65.52
CA PRO A 700 8.73 19.97 65.31
C PRO A 700 9.10 20.62 66.65
N ALA A 701 10.32 21.16 66.74
CA ALA A 701 10.73 22.04 67.82
C ALA A 701 10.38 23.49 67.47
N ALA A 702 9.78 24.19 68.43
CA ALA A 702 9.38 25.59 68.36
C ALA A 702 10.59 26.56 68.34
N GLY A 703 10.46 27.67 67.60
CA GLY A 703 11.38 28.82 67.60
C GLY A 703 10.79 30.01 66.81
N PRO A 704 11.18 31.27 67.12
CA PRO A 704 10.26 32.39 67.37
C PRO A 704 9.99 33.33 66.16
N PRO A 705 9.01 34.27 66.27
CA PRO A 705 8.48 35.04 65.15
C PRO A 705 9.27 36.33 64.88
N GLY A 706 9.37 36.72 63.60
CA GLY A 706 9.93 38.00 63.16
C GLY A 706 9.05 38.62 62.06
N PRO A 707 8.72 39.92 62.12
CA PRO A 707 7.62 40.52 61.37
C PRO A 707 8.08 41.19 60.08
N SER A 708 7.29 41.06 59.01
CA SER A 708 7.01 42.21 58.12
C SER A 708 5.81 41.88 57.26
N ALA A 709 4.71 42.57 57.53
CA ALA A 709 3.50 42.58 56.72
C ALA A 709 3.53 43.80 55.81
N VAL A 710 3.33 43.59 54.50
CA VAL A 710 2.65 44.57 53.62
C VAL A 710 1.83 43.76 52.59
N PRO A 711 0.52 44.01 52.44
CA PRO A 711 -0.35 43.42 51.40
C PRO A 711 -0.30 44.30 50.13
N PRO A 712 -0.62 43.81 48.90
CA PRO A 712 -2.04 43.82 48.50
C PRO A 712 -2.49 42.85 47.37
N ALA A 713 -3.82 42.70 47.34
CA ALA A 713 -4.73 42.61 46.18
C ALA A 713 -5.04 41.24 45.50
N PRO A 714 -6.33 40.98 45.21
CA PRO A 714 -6.80 39.71 44.66
C PRO A 714 -6.67 39.69 43.13
N LEU A 715 -5.95 38.71 42.59
CA LEU A 715 -5.91 38.44 41.16
C LEU A 715 -6.57 37.10 40.87
N ALA A 716 -7.74 37.23 40.25
CA ALA A 716 -8.30 36.40 39.19
C ALA A 716 -8.00 34.89 39.21
N ALA A 717 -9.08 34.12 39.41
CA ALA A 717 -9.19 32.74 38.98
C ALA A 717 -8.73 32.59 37.52
N GLY A 718 -7.69 31.77 37.31
CA GLY A 718 -7.16 31.53 35.97
C GLY A 718 -5.74 30.96 35.93
N SER A 719 -5.37 30.07 36.85
CA SER A 719 -4.18 29.23 36.65
C SER A 719 -4.37 27.86 37.32
N ALA A 720 -4.86 26.91 36.52
CA ALA A 720 -4.77 25.48 36.79
C ALA A 720 -4.73 24.75 35.45
N SER A 721 -3.59 24.83 34.76
CA SER A 721 -3.23 23.79 33.78
C SER A 721 -2.82 22.56 34.58
N GLU A 722 -3.77 21.87 35.19
CA GLU A 722 -3.55 20.54 35.74
C GLU A 722 -3.14 19.62 34.58
N ARG A 723 -1.91 19.09 34.65
CA ARG A 723 -1.41 18.07 33.72
C ARG A 723 -2.34 16.87 33.82
N LYS A 724 -3.22 16.68 32.83
CA LYS A 724 -4.02 15.47 32.74
C LYS A 724 -3.09 14.32 32.36
N HIS A 725 -2.73 13.50 33.34
CA HIS A 725 -2.10 12.22 33.10
C HIS A 725 -3.02 11.34 32.25
N PHE A 726 -2.42 10.49 31.40
CA PHE A 726 -3.19 9.53 30.62
C PHE A 726 -3.92 8.57 31.57
N SER A 727 -5.18 8.28 31.27
CA SER A 727 -5.96 7.24 31.96
C SER A 727 -6.99 6.68 31.02
N LEU A 728 -7.11 5.35 30.95
CA LEU A 728 -8.15 4.67 30.17
C LEU A 728 -9.55 5.06 30.64
N HIS A 729 -9.74 5.47 31.90
CA HIS A 729 -11.03 5.94 32.39
C HIS A 729 -11.53 7.20 31.67
N ALA A 730 -10.62 8.04 31.16
CA ALA A 730 -10.96 9.28 30.47
C ALA A 730 -11.59 9.07 29.08
N TYR A 731 -11.51 7.86 28.52
CA TYR A 731 -11.97 7.55 27.16
C TYR A 731 -13.25 6.70 27.14
N THR A 732 -14.30 7.16 27.83
CA THR A 732 -15.59 6.45 27.97
C THR A 732 -16.30 6.14 26.65
N ASP A 733 -16.04 6.92 25.60
CA ASP A 733 -16.67 6.73 24.29
C ASP A 733 -16.03 5.58 23.48
N TYR A 734 -14.85 5.12 23.89
CA TYR A 734 -14.06 4.14 23.13
C TYR A 734 -13.70 2.88 23.92
N ILE A 735 -13.58 3.00 25.25
CA ILE A 735 -13.30 1.89 26.17
C ILE A 735 -14.60 1.49 26.87
N SER A 736 -15.05 0.26 26.63
CA SER A 736 -16.24 -0.33 27.26
C SER A 736 -16.03 -0.62 28.75
N LEU A 737 -17.12 -0.81 29.50
CA LEU A 737 -17.04 -1.15 30.92
C LEU A 737 -16.39 -2.52 31.15
N GLU A 738 -16.67 -3.50 30.28
CA GLU A 738 -16.04 -4.82 30.31
C GLU A 738 -14.52 -4.71 30.10
N GLU A 739 -14.08 -3.92 29.12
CA GLU A 739 -12.64 -3.68 28.88
C GLU A 739 -11.96 -3.03 30.09
N LYS A 740 -12.63 -2.10 30.79
CA LYS A 740 -12.08 -1.51 32.02
C LYS A 740 -11.91 -2.56 33.12
N GLN A 741 -12.94 -3.36 33.35
CA GLN A 741 -12.92 -4.42 34.36
C GLN A 741 -11.78 -5.41 34.09
N LYS A 742 -11.55 -5.81 32.83
CA LYS A 742 -10.43 -6.69 32.49
C LYS A 742 -9.06 -6.10 32.81
N VAL A 743 -8.89 -4.77 32.71
CA VAL A 743 -7.63 -4.12 33.08
C VAL A 743 -7.43 -4.11 34.60
N GLU A 744 -8.50 -3.92 35.36
CA GLU A 744 -8.49 -4.02 36.83
C GLU A 744 -8.13 -5.46 37.26
N GLU A 745 -8.79 -6.47 36.70
CA GLU A 745 -8.48 -7.89 36.94
C GLU A 745 -7.03 -8.24 36.59
N MET A 746 -6.53 -7.72 35.46
CA MET A 746 -5.13 -7.89 35.05
C MET A 746 -4.15 -7.28 36.07
N LEU A 747 -4.44 -6.07 36.56
CA LEU A 747 -3.59 -5.38 37.53
C LEU A 747 -3.57 -6.12 38.87
N GLU A 748 -4.73 -6.57 39.36
CA GLU A 748 -4.82 -7.39 40.58
C GLU A 748 -4.01 -8.68 40.43
N PHE A 749 -4.18 -9.40 39.33
CA PHE A 749 -3.46 -10.64 39.05
C PHE A 749 -1.94 -10.44 39.02
N LEU A 750 -1.44 -9.45 38.26
CA LEU A 750 -0.01 -9.16 38.19
C LEU A 750 0.57 -8.69 39.54
N THR A 751 -0.23 -7.99 40.35
CA THR A 751 0.19 -7.56 41.69
C THR A 751 0.43 -8.76 42.60
N GLU A 752 -0.46 -9.76 42.56
CA GLU A 752 -0.30 -10.98 43.36
C GLU A 752 0.86 -11.85 42.85
N GLU A 753 0.97 -12.06 41.55
CA GLU A 753 2.08 -12.83 40.96
C GLU A 753 3.44 -12.15 41.21
N SER A 754 3.49 -10.82 41.17
CA SER A 754 4.72 -10.04 41.49
C SER A 754 5.13 -10.22 42.96
N LYS A 755 4.17 -10.19 43.90
CA LYS A 755 4.44 -10.46 45.32
C LYS A 755 4.99 -11.88 45.52
N GLN A 756 4.42 -12.87 44.84
CA GLN A 756 4.87 -14.26 44.90
C GLN A 756 6.28 -14.42 44.31
N ALA A 757 6.54 -13.81 43.15
CA ALA A 757 7.86 -13.82 42.52
C ALA A 757 8.93 -13.17 43.42
N ALA A 758 8.64 -12.00 44.00
CA ALA A 758 9.53 -11.32 44.94
C ALA A 758 9.85 -12.15 46.19
N ALA A 759 8.87 -12.90 46.70
CA ALA A 759 9.08 -13.82 47.84
C ALA A 759 9.97 -15.03 47.49
N SER A 760 10.08 -15.40 46.21
CA SER A 760 10.82 -16.57 45.73
C SER A 760 12.26 -16.29 45.27
N THR A 761 12.64 -15.01 45.11
CA THR A 761 13.91 -14.63 44.46
C THR A 761 15.06 -14.52 45.47
N ALA A 762 16.08 -15.38 45.34
CA ALA A 762 17.36 -15.27 46.08
C ALA A 762 18.33 -14.33 45.32
N PRO A 763 19.20 -13.55 46.01
CA PRO A 763 20.13 -12.66 45.34
C PRO A 763 21.13 -13.44 44.48
N THR A 764 21.20 -13.12 43.19
CA THR A 764 22.13 -13.74 42.22
C THR A 764 23.42 -12.92 42.17
N SER A 765 24.58 -13.56 42.29
CA SER A 765 25.90 -12.92 42.19
C SER A 765 26.15 -12.33 40.79
N GLU A 766 26.79 -11.15 40.69
CA GLU A 766 27.14 -10.50 39.41
C GLU A 766 27.99 -11.40 38.49
N GLU A 767 28.80 -12.31 39.05
CA GLU A 767 29.63 -13.26 38.31
C GLU A 767 28.82 -14.38 37.62
N ASP A 768 27.56 -14.56 38.03
CA ASP A 768 26.67 -15.60 37.51
C ASP A 768 25.71 -15.08 36.43
N LEU A 769 25.81 -13.79 36.09
CA LEU A 769 25.00 -13.15 35.06
C LEU A 769 25.48 -13.48 33.65
N CYS A 770 24.53 -13.59 32.74
CA CYS A 770 24.77 -13.86 31.34
C CYS A 770 25.54 -12.69 30.70
N PRO A 771 26.68 -12.94 30.04
CA PRO A 771 27.51 -11.88 29.45
C PRO A 771 26.88 -11.20 28.22
N ILE A 772 25.74 -11.68 27.73
CA ILE A 772 25.03 -11.09 26.59
C ILE A 772 23.97 -10.10 27.04
N CYS A 773 23.16 -10.45 28.04
CA CYS A 773 22.08 -9.58 28.53
C CYS A 773 22.36 -8.92 29.88
N TYR A 774 23.41 -9.33 30.60
CA TYR A 774 23.78 -8.86 31.94
C TYR A 774 22.63 -8.89 32.97
N ALA A 775 21.61 -9.71 32.75
CA ALA A 775 20.38 -9.65 33.53
C ALA A 775 19.88 -11.03 34.00
N HIS A 776 20.01 -12.06 33.16
CA HIS A 776 19.63 -13.42 33.51
C HIS A 776 20.85 -14.23 33.92
N SER A 777 20.69 -15.21 34.80
CA SER A 777 21.77 -16.14 35.13
C SER A 777 22.19 -17.00 33.93
N ILE A 778 23.47 -17.39 33.91
CA ILE A 778 24.02 -18.31 32.93
C ILE A 778 23.30 -19.66 33.07
N SER A 779 22.66 -20.13 31.99
CA SER A 779 21.81 -21.33 31.98
C SER A 779 22.00 -22.23 30.75
N ALA A 780 22.89 -21.85 29.82
CA ALA A 780 23.16 -22.58 28.59
C ALA A 780 24.66 -22.66 28.29
N VAL A 781 25.09 -23.81 27.75
CA VAL A 781 26.43 -24.09 27.22
C VAL A 781 26.34 -24.43 25.73
N PHE A 782 27.23 -23.90 24.91
CA PHE A 782 27.22 -24.15 23.46
C PHE A 782 28.19 -25.26 23.07
N ARG A 783 27.82 -26.13 22.14
CA ARG A 783 28.70 -27.16 21.56
C ARG A 783 29.12 -26.81 20.13
N PRO A 784 30.41 -26.97 19.76
CA PRO A 784 31.50 -27.56 20.55
C PRO A 784 32.30 -26.56 21.41
N CYS A 785 32.05 -25.24 21.29
CA CYS A 785 32.96 -24.21 21.81
C CYS A 785 32.86 -23.90 23.31
N THR A 786 31.93 -24.50 24.05
CA THR A 786 31.73 -24.40 25.52
C THR A 786 31.46 -23.00 26.09
N HIS A 787 31.28 -22.00 25.24
CA HIS A 787 30.83 -20.68 25.67
C HIS A 787 29.46 -20.75 26.33
N LYS A 788 29.19 -19.81 27.24
CA LYS A 788 28.00 -19.81 28.09
C LYS A 788 27.19 -18.54 27.91
N SER A 789 25.88 -18.66 27.98
CA SER A 789 24.93 -17.55 28.10
C SER A 789 23.69 -18.01 28.86
N CYS A 790 22.69 -17.15 29.01
CA CYS A 790 21.35 -17.62 29.33
C CYS A 790 20.72 -18.30 28.10
N LYS A 791 19.78 -19.23 28.32
CA LYS A 791 19.02 -19.89 27.24
C LYS A 791 18.30 -18.90 26.32
N ALA A 792 17.72 -17.84 26.90
CA ALA A 792 16.96 -16.86 26.14
C ALA A 792 17.82 -16.19 25.06
N CYS A 793 19.03 -15.72 25.40
CA CYS A 793 19.93 -15.08 24.43
C CYS A 793 20.34 -16.04 23.31
N ILE A 794 20.75 -17.27 23.62
CA ILE A 794 21.21 -18.20 22.59
C ILE A 794 20.08 -18.68 21.68
N ASN A 795 18.90 -18.97 22.24
CA ASN A 795 17.75 -19.37 21.43
C ASN A 795 17.33 -18.25 20.46
N GLN A 796 17.34 -17.00 20.92
CA GLN A 796 17.09 -15.83 20.07
C GLN A 796 18.09 -15.72 18.91
N HIS A 797 19.38 -15.94 19.20
CA HIS A 797 20.43 -15.84 18.20
C HIS A 797 20.34 -16.95 17.15
N LEU A 798 20.06 -18.18 17.59
CA LEU A 798 19.92 -19.34 16.71
C LEU A 798 18.72 -19.26 15.75
N MET A 799 17.76 -18.35 15.97
CA MET A 799 16.72 -18.07 14.99
C MET A 799 17.27 -17.46 13.70
N ASN A 800 18.30 -16.63 13.80
CA ASN A 800 18.81 -15.82 12.69
C ASN A 800 20.23 -16.24 12.25
N ASN A 801 21.02 -16.82 13.15
CA ASN A 801 22.42 -17.15 12.90
C ASN A 801 22.83 -18.42 13.66
N LYS A 802 23.52 -19.34 12.97
CA LYS A 802 23.93 -20.64 13.52
C LYS A 802 25.31 -20.61 14.23
N ASP A 803 26.01 -19.48 14.23
CA ASP A 803 27.38 -19.39 14.76
C ASP A 803 27.42 -18.84 16.19
N CYS A 804 28.42 -19.21 16.99
CA CYS A 804 28.57 -18.72 18.35
C CYS A 804 28.84 -17.21 18.43
N PHE A 805 28.22 -16.52 19.40
CA PHE A 805 28.44 -15.08 19.68
C PHE A 805 29.91 -14.69 19.75
N PHE A 806 30.67 -15.49 20.50
CA PHE A 806 32.03 -15.17 20.93
C PHE A 806 33.09 -15.59 19.91
N CYS A 807 33.04 -16.85 19.46
CA CYS A 807 34.09 -17.42 18.61
C CYS A 807 33.68 -17.64 17.15
N LYS A 808 32.43 -17.34 16.79
CA LYS A 808 31.87 -17.56 15.44
C LYS A 808 31.93 -19.00 14.93
N ALA A 809 32.23 -19.98 15.79
CA ALA A 809 32.12 -21.39 15.42
C ALA A 809 30.66 -21.82 15.33
N THR A 810 30.30 -22.61 14.33
CA THR A 810 28.93 -23.12 14.15
C THR A 810 28.50 -23.96 15.35
N ILE A 811 27.36 -23.59 15.94
CA ILE A 811 26.77 -24.25 17.09
C ILE A 811 26.02 -25.49 16.59
N THR A 812 26.42 -26.64 17.13
CA THR A 812 25.83 -27.95 16.83
C THR A 812 24.81 -28.40 17.87
N GLY A 813 24.81 -27.77 19.04
CA GLY A 813 23.85 -28.02 20.11
C GLY A 813 23.98 -27.02 21.27
N VAL A 814 22.89 -26.85 22.01
CA VAL A 814 22.82 -26.03 23.24
C VAL A 814 22.39 -26.95 24.38
N GLU A 815 23.21 -27.04 25.42
CA GLU A 815 22.95 -27.87 26.61
C GLU A 815 22.64 -26.98 27.82
N ASP A 816 21.84 -27.51 28.74
CA ASP A 816 21.50 -26.86 30.00
C ASP A 816 22.73 -26.77 30.90
N TYR A 817 23.02 -25.57 31.39
CA TYR A 817 24.10 -25.34 32.34
C TYR A 817 23.53 -25.05 33.73
N SER A 818 23.83 -25.93 34.68
CA SER A 818 23.65 -25.71 36.10
C SER A 818 25.04 -25.58 36.75
N LYS A 819 25.28 -24.48 37.49
CA LYS A 819 26.53 -24.28 38.22
C LYS A 819 26.69 -25.45 39.22
N PRO A 820 27.80 -26.21 39.19
CA PRO A 820 28.04 -27.23 40.19
C PRO A 820 28.13 -26.56 41.57
N SER A 821 27.38 -27.11 42.52
CA SER A 821 27.24 -26.64 43.91
C SER A 821 28.56 -26.61 44.67
#